data_AF-A0AA43KLJ1-F1
#
_entry.id   AF-A0AA43KLJ1-F1
#
_cell.length_a   1.000
_cell.length_b   1.000
_cell.length_c   1.000
_cell.angle_alpha   90.00
_cell.angle_beta   90.00
_cell.angle_gamma   90.00
#
_symmetry.space_group_name_H-M   'P 1'
#
loop_
_entity.id
_entity.type
_entity.pdbx_description
1 polymer ?
#
loop_
_entity_poly.entity_id
_entity_poly.type
_entity_poly.pdbx_seq_one_letter_code
_entity_poly.pdbx_strand_id
1 'polypeptide(L)'
;MRKINRRTFIKTGTLLGVGVAMTNTQCIPVWSSNQPLKDYLLHAVPLCDVDVIDTFWSPRIKNTRDVTLPYLLNRISGPNLEGRILEGASYFIAKEYDPVLHDRIKASFESISESMHTLMNDKWPNTGDGPFFRVGHFIEGAIAYKEATGDDLFLNLAREVADDLDQQYGYGKRTDISNHEEIELALVKLYRITGEERYARLAQFLVDVRGTTEGGRTMTGYYAQDAVPVKKQRRAIGHSVRATYLYCAVTDLAALYPQDYYHKTIQTIWQDATSKRTYLTGGVGSYRRMEDYGDDYDLPNAACWNEICASVGNALWNHRMSLLEGHGKYVDMMERILYNGVLAGVSIDGSTFLYQAPLKAWPEFRRQTSFGPNCCPPNIMRLMAELGTMIYSQKESDLYVNLFIGSNARFEVAGKTVSLRQETNYPWDLSSRITVGVSEQSEFDVKVRIPGWACGEFDSGNLYRYNTAPTGKYTLTINGQTESYQVKDGFAVLRRQWKDNDVIEVAFPSDVRLVKSDDRALENKGMTAITRGPLVFCVEGLDNHIDNANNAFSLIVPESSKLEYNFDSALLGGIGTIEGKVERLLREGEHRELKRRPTTLKAIPYYAFGNREATEMAVWLASDETRAETFPAVTLASTSLATSSCGHGSVAENYPGNNPPTVARRMYPWSQDGSGSISAISDGLTPVNSEDGSSTFLRLRPQSGSSAWVQYDFTGPTQVSSVSVYWKDDKQFCVLPASWTLLYRDGDQWKPVQSPSGYGIQKDMYNKTSFTPVYTDGLRMEIELDKRVYKTGELGQPDANYLTEDQIWYEGGIIEWTVEGDVPAPPTVFNSYLAEQDHALDPNPDSDFWRGVKGVILDRNILGDPDAVIRSEARSRWTKNNLYFLFQGPYQALNLKPDPVTTKETEKLWLFDDFELYLGCNFENINLYGEYQISPQGEYLDNDIDATVQRPGWGEEHRWNSGMKVKSIIDEEKKIWYGEMCIPLAAIDKRTPAEGNEFRANIYRLQTAGEGRKRHFLAWQPTGEWNPHKPLKFGTMKLVSQP
;
A
#
# COMPACT_ATOMS: atom_id res chain seq x y z
N MET A 1 50.49 18.86 10.49
CA MET A 1 50.87 17.55 11.07
C MET A 1 50.84 17.62 12.59
N ARG A 2 49.86 16.93 13.19
CA ARG A 2 49.85 16.18 14.47
C ARG A 2 48.54 16.41 15.21
N LYS A 3 47.75 15.33 15.19
CA LYS A 3 46.46 15.10 15.83
C LYS A 3 46.55 15.31 17.34
N ILE A 4 45.49 15.85 17.95
CA ILE A 4 45.04 15.42 19.28
C ILE A 4 43.52 15.28 19.27
N ASN A 5 43.10 14.10 19.71
CA ASN A 5 41.75 13.63 19.96
C ASN A 5 41.50 13.75 21.48
N ARG A 6 40.29 14.12 21.93
CA ARG A 6 39.51 13.47 23.02
C ARG A 6 38.42 14.37 23.60
N ARG A 7 37.21 13.79 23.63
CA ARG A 7 36.03 14.13 24.44
C ARG A 7 36.38 14.23 25.94
N THR A 8 35.61 14.97 26.75
CA THR A 8 34.69 14.46 27.82
C THR A 8 34.10 15.61 28.69
N PHE A 9 32.76 15.71 28.69
CA PHE A 9 31.75 16.11 29.72
C PHE A 9 31.77 17.40 30.59
N ILE A 10 30.66 18.15 30.44
CA ILE A 10 29.65 18.66 31.40
C ILE A 10 30.09 19.33 32.73
N LYS A 11 29.79 20.63 32.88
CA LYS A 11 28.78 21.17 33.83
C LYS A 11 28.63 22.70 33.78
N THR A 12 27.36 23.11 33.98
CA THR A 12 26.86 24.39 34.53
C THR A 12 27.05 25.67 33.71
N GLY A 13 25.96 26.11 33.07
CA GLY A 13 25.82 27.44 32.47
C GLY A 13 24.41 27.97 32.69
N THR A 14 24.31 28.97 33.53
CA THR A 14 23.15 29.75 33.98
C THR A 14 22.30 30.29 32.82
N LEU A 15 20.97 30.30 33.01
CA LEU A 15 19.98 31.01 32.20
C LEU A 15 20.40 32.47 31.97
N LEU A 16 20.71 32.82 30.72
CA LEU A 16 20.70 34.18 30.21
C LEU A 16 19.85 34.15 28.95
N GLY A 17 18.75 34.90 28.99
CA GLY A 17 17.80 35.04 27.90
C GLY A 17 18.52 35.50 26.63
N VAL A 18 18.45 34.67 25.60
CA VAL A 18 18.82 35.05 24.25
C VAL A 18 17.50 35.30 23.53
N GLY A 19 17.20 36.58 23.31
CA GLY A 19 16.22 36.96 22.31
C GLY A 19 16.62 36.31 20.99
N VAL A 20 15.76 35.46 20.48
CA VAL A 20 15.91 34.86 19.15
C VAL A 20 15.84 36.01 18.15
N ALA A 21 17.01 36.39 17.63
CA ALA A 21 17.07 37.22 16.44
C ALA A 21 16.41 36.43 15.31
N MET A 22 15.23 36.90 14.88
CA MET A 22 14.59 36.41 13.66
C MET A 22 15.58 36.60 12.52
N THR A 23 16.10 35.50 11.96
CA THR A 23 16.72 35.56 10.64
C THR A 23 15.60 35.87 9.66
N ASN A 24 15.55 37.12 9.19
CA ASN A 24 14.67 37.56 8.11
C ASN A 24 14.99 36.75 6.85
N THR A 25 14.32 35.63 6.63
CA THR A 25 14.09 35.06 5.30
C THR A 25 13.07 35.98 4.61
N GLN A 26 13.56 37.08 4.02
CA GLN A 26 12.71 37.92 3.18
C GLN A 26 12.34 37.14 1.92
N CYS A 27 11.07 36.75 1.80
CA CYS A 27 10.46 36.40 0.51
C CYS A 27 10.77 37.53 -0.49
N ILE A 28 11.09 37.19 -1.73
CA ILE A 28 11.30 38.19 -2.79
C ILE A 28 9.92 38.77 -3.12
N PRO A 29 9.63 40.06 -2.81
CA PRO A 29 8.34 40.64 -3.13
C PRO A 29 8.35 41.01 -4.61
N VAL A 30 7.91 40.11 -5.48
CA VAL A 30 7.58 40.46 -6.86
C VAL A 30 6.08 40.77 -6.93
N TRP A 31 5.71 41.97 -6.51
CA TRP A 31 4.36 42.47 -6.76
C TRP A 31 4.22 42.80 -8.24
N SER A 32 3.56 41.93 -9.01
CA SER A 32 2.98 42.34 -10.29
C SER A 32 1.75 43.21 -10.00
N SER A 33 1.60 44.31 -10.74
CA SER A 33 0.58 45.35 -10.51
C SER A 33 -0.84 44.98 -10.96
N ASN A 34 -1.15 43.70 -11.17
CA ASN A 34 -2.50 43.26 -11.48
C ASN A 34 -3.22 42.90 -10.19
N GLN A 35 -4.25 43.68 -9.82
CA GLN A 35 -5.16 43.23 -8.76
C GLN A 35 -5.80 41.90 -9.20
N PRO A 36 -5.77 40.86 -8.35
CA PRO A 36 -6.39 39.59 -8.69
C PRO A 36 -7.88 39.80 -8.99
N LEU A 37 -8.36 39.16 -10.06
CA LEU A 37 -9.78 39.14 -10.40
C LEU A 37 -10.57 38.56 -9.23
N LYS A 38 -11.55 39.30 -8.72
CA LYS A 38 -12.42 38.87 -7.62
C LYS A 38 -13.58 38.04 -8.16
N ASP A 39 -13.31 36.81 -8.57
CA ASP A 39 -14.31 35.87 -9.11
C ASP A 39 -14.91 34.93 -8.05
N TYR A 40 -14.06 34.29 -7.25
CA TYR A 40 -14.49 33.48 -6.10
C TYR A 40 -15.07 34.32 -4.96
N LEU A 41 -15.93 33.69 -4.15
CA LEU A 41 -16.49 34.30 -2.94
C LEU A 41 -15.40 34.59 -1.90
N LEU A 42 -14.46 33.66 -1.72
CA LEU A 42 -13.27 33.80 -0.88
C LEU A 42 -12.01 33.72 -1.75
N HIS A 43 -10.94 34.37 -1.32
CA HIS A 43 -9.62 34.28 -1.94
C HIS A 43 -8.66 33.55 -1.02
N ALA A 44 -7.87 32.63 -1.56
CA ALA A 44 -6.76 32.03 -0.82
C ALA A 44 -5.73 33.10 -0.47
N VAL A 45 -5.09 32.97 0.69
CA VAL A 45 -3.97 33.87 1.05
C VAL A 45 -2.75 33.47 0.22
N PRO A 46 -2.03 34.43 -0.38
CA PRO A 46 -0.85 34.13 -1.20
C PRO A 46 0.19 33.31 -0.45
N LEU A 47 0.87 32.41 -1.18
CA LEU A 47 1.88 31.52 -0.60
C LEU A 47 2.95 32.27 0.21
N CYS A 48 3.47 33.38 -0.33
CA CYS A 48 4.52 34.19 0.30
C CYS A 48 4.06 34.93 1.57
N ASP A 49 2.75 34.95 1.85
CA ASP A 49 2.18 35.57 3.05
C ASP A 49 1.77 34.56 4.12
N VAL A 50 2.10 33.27 3.97
CA VAL A 50 1.82 32.23 4.97
C VAL A 50 3.03 31.33 5.23
N ASP A 51 3.72 31.51 6.35
CA ASP A 51 4.86 30.68 6.75
C ASP A 51 4.45 29.58 7.70
N VAL A 52 4.63 28.31 7.29
CA VAL A 52 4.32 27.12 8.09
C VAL A 52 5.48 26.79 9.02
N ILE A 53 5.23 26.77 10.33
CA ILE A 53 6.27 26.71 11.39
C ILE A 53 5.98 25.63 12.45
N ASP A 54 5.15 24.62 12.13
CA ASP A 54 4.74 23.60 13.08
C ASP A 54 5.68 22.39 13.14
N THR A 55 5.36 21.43 14.00
CA THR A 55 6.14 20.18 14.16
C THR A 55 5.62 19.05 13.28
N PHE A 56 4.48 19.21 12.62
CA PHE A 56 3.86 18.18 11.80
C PHE A 56 4.11 18.40 10.31
N TRP A 57 3.69 19.54 9.75
CA TRP A 57 3.82 19.83 8.33
C TRP A 57 5.20 20.35 7.94
N SER A 58 5.83 21.24 8.73
CA SER A 58 7.12 21.82 8.35
C SER A 58 8.22 20.77 8.06
N PRO A 59 8.40 19.69 8.86
CA PRO A 59 9.36 18.64 8.52
C PRO A 59 9.04 17.92 7.21
N ARG A 60 7.76 17.73 6.87
CA ARG A 60 7.35 17.05 5.64
C ARG A 60 7.54 17.93 4.40
N ILE A 61 7.23 19.22 4.50
CA ILE A 61 7.54 20.21 3.46
C ILE A 61 9.05 20.24 3.21
N LYS A 62 9.84 20.26 4.30
CA LYS A 62 11.30 20.20 4.22
C LYS A 62 11.81 18.91 3.57
N ASN A 63 11.32 17.74 3.97
CA ASN A 63 11.70 16.46 3.35
C ASN A 63 11.29 16.42 1.87
N THR A 64 10.16 17.01 1.50
CA THR A 64 9.74 17.15 0.11
C THR A 64 10.76 17.97 -0.70
N ARG A 65 11.22 19.10 -0.15
CA ARG A 65 12.27 19.94 -0.75
C ARG A 65 13.62 19.25 -0.83
N ASP A 66 14.03 18.59 0.25
CA ASP A 66 15.41 18.12 0.44
C ASP A 66 15.65 16.69 -0.06
N VAL A 67 14.59 15.88 -0.20
CA VAL A 67 14.66 14.47 -0.58
C VAL A 67 13.86 14.21 -1.85
N THR A 68 12.56 14.50 -1.85
CA THR A 68 11.66 14.16 -2.97
C THR A 68 11.99 14.96 -4.24
N LEU A 69 12.16 16.28 -4.15
CA LEU A 69 12.47 17.13 -5.30
C LEU A 69 13.82 16.75 -5.95
N PRO A 70 14.95 16.60 -5.23
CA PRO A 70 16.20 16.14 -5.81
C PRO A 70 16.07 14.76 -6.47
N TYR A 71 15.34 13.83 -5.85
CA TYR A 71 15.06 12.52 -6.45
C TYR A 71 14.34 12.66 -7.79
N LEU A 72 13.27 13.47 -7.84
CA LEU A 72 12.50 13.74 -9.06
C LEU A 72 13.35 14.38 -10.16
N LEU A 73 14.12 15.40 -9.81
CA LEU A 73 15.00 16.09 -10.76
C LEU A 73 16.10 15.19 -11.31
N ASN A 74 16.59 14.21 -10.54
CA ASN A 74 17.65 13.30 -10.97
C ASN A 74 17.12 12.16 -11.86
N ARG A 75 15.89 11.70 -11.63
CA ARG A 75 15.25 10.64 -12.42
C ARG A 75 14.90 11.11 -13.84
N ILE A 76 14.71 12.41 -14.03
CA ILE A 76 14.59 13.04 -15.35
C ILE A 76 16.00 13.38 -15.83
N SER A 77 16.73 12.35 -16.27
CA SER A 77 18.04 12.51 -16.91
C SER A 77 17.85 12.99 -18.36
N GLY A 78 17.46 14.25 -18.54
CA GLY A 78 17.23 14.84 -19.86
C GLY A 78 16.65 16.26 -19.78
N PRO A 79 16.60 16.99 -20.90
CA PRO A 79 16.25 18.40 -20.91
C PRO A 79 14.74 18.69 -20.76
N ASN A 80 13.89 17.65 -20.80
CA ASN A 80 12.42 17.75 -20.67
C ASN A 80 11.96 17.74 -19.19
N LEU A 81 12.03 18.88 -18.52
CA LEU A 81 11.42 19.06 -17.19
C LEU A 81 9.89 19.00 -17.29
N GLU A 82 9.27 18.25 -16.37
CA GLU A 82 7.82 18.06 -16.31
C GLU A 82 7.13 19.23 -15.57
N GLY A 83 5.92 19.62 -16.02
CA GLY A 83 5.23 20.84 -15.57
C GLY A 83 4.93 20.91 -14.07
N ARG A 84 4.54 19.82 -13.43
CA ARG A 84 4.30 19.76 -11.97
C ARG A 84 5.61 19.88 -11.18
N ILE A 85 6.72 19.41 -11.75
CA ILE A 85 8.04 19.63 -11.14
C ILE A 85 8.46 21.10 -11.24
N LEU A 86 8.26 21.72 -12.41
CA LEU A 86 8.45 23.17 -12.58
C LEU A 86 7.60 23.95 -11.56
N GLU A 87 6.33 23.58 -11.40
CA GLU A 87 5.40 24.20 -10.45
C GLU A 87 5.88 24.10 -9.00
N GLY A 88 6.06 22.87 -8.49
CA GLY A 88 6.46 22.69 -7.08
C GLY A 88 7.84 23.25 -6.77
N ALA A 89 8.80 23.14 -7.69
CA ALA A 89 10.11 23.74 -7.51
C ALA A 89 10.06 25.27 -7.49
N SER A 90 9.16 25.88 -8.29
CA SER A 90 8.92 27.33 -8.25
C SER A 90 8.33 27.76 -6.91
N TYR A 91 7.37 27.02 -6.34
CA TYR A 91 6.85 27.30 -5.00
C TYR A 91 7.93 27.22 -3.91
N PHE A 92 8.85 26.26 -3.98
CA PHE A 92 9.99 26.22 -3.05
C PHE A 92 10.94 27.42 -3.22
N ILE A 93 11.17 27.88 -4.45
CA ILE A 93 11.96 29.10 -4.73
C ILE A 93 11.27 30.34 -4.16
N ALA A 94 9.94 30.45 -4.31
CA ALA A 94 9.15 31.56 -3.78
C ALA A 94 9.30 31.67 -2.25
N LYS A 95 9.36 30.52 -1.57
CA LYS A 95 9.53 30.45 -0.12
C LYS A 95 10.95 30.71 0.36
N GLU A 96 11.92 30.09 -0.29
CA GLU A 96 13.33 30.28 0.03
C GLU A 96 14.15 30.13 -1.25
N TYR A 97 14.68 31.26 -1.70
CA TYR A 97 15.40 31.38 -2.96
C TYR A 97 16.65 30.50 -2.97
N ASP A 98 16.68 29.57 -3.91
CA ASP A 98 17.82 28.69 -4.18
C ASP A 98 18.33 28.98 -5.61
N PRO A 99 19.49 29.64 -5.76
CA PRO A 99 20.01 29.99 -7.08
C PRO A 99 20.37 28.76 -7.92
N VAL A 100 20.80 27.66 -7.29
CA VAL A 100 21.17 26.43 -8.02
C VAL A 100 19.93 25.75 -8.57
N LEU A 101 18.87 25.66 -7.77
CA LEU A 101 17.58 25.14 -8.23
C LEU A 101 16.98 26.03 -9.31
N HIS A 102 17.01 27.35 -9.12
CA HIS A 102 16.51 28.32 -10.09
C HIS A 102 17.24 28.19 -11.44
N ASP A 103 18.58 28.19 -11.44
CA ASP A 103 19.37 28.04 -12.66
C ASP A 103 19.09 26.70 -13.36
N ARG A 104 18.92 25.61 -12.58
CA ARG A 104 18.57 24.28 -13.12
C ARG A 104 17.21 24.28 -13.80
N ILE A 105 16.20 24.91 -13.22
CA ILE A 105 14.88 25.05 -13.84
C ILE A 105 14.98 25.89 -15.10
N LYS A 106 15.64 27.05 -15.03
CA LYS A 106 15.79 27.96 -16.17
C LYS A 106 16.52 27.29 -17.34
N ALA A 107 17.50 26.43 -17.06
CA ALA A 107 18.20 25.65 -18.08
C ALA A 107 17.30 24.66 -18.85
N SER A 108 16.12 24.30 -18.32
CA SER A 108 15.15 23.46 -19.04
C SER A 108 14.31 24.21 -20.08
N PHE A 109 14.36 25.55 -20.10
CA PHE A 109 13.51 26.38 -20.95
C PHE A 109 13.61 26.02 -22.43
N GLU A 110 14.81 25.91 -22.99
CA GLU A 110 15.00 25.65 -24.43
C GLU A 110 14.33 24.35 -24.88
N SER A 111 14.41 23.29 -24.07
CA SER A 111 13.80 22.00 -24.39
C SER A 111 12.29 22.00 -24.25
N ILE A 112 11.77 22.70 -23.22
CA ILE A 112 10.34 22.90 -23.08
C ILE A 112 9.82 23.71 -24.26
N SER A 113 10.50 24.79 -24.62
CA SER A 113 10.18 25.65 -25.77
C SER A 113 10.13 24.82 -27.05
N GLU A 114 11.19 24.05 -27.36
CA GLU A 114 11.23 23.17 -28.53
C GLU A 114 10.06 22.16 -28.52
N SER A 115 9.76 21.55 -27.37
CA SER A 115 8.62 20.64 -27.25
C SER A 115 7.29 21.33 -27.50
N MET A 116 7.07 22.56 -27.02
CA MET A 116 5.82 23.30 -27.20
C MET A 116 5.67 23.79 -28.65
N HIS A 117 6.74 24.30 -29.26
CA HIS A 117 6.77 24.67 -30.68
C HIS A 117 6.51 23.48 -31.60
N THR A 118 7.03 22.30 -31.26
CA THR A 118 6.72 21.07 -32.00
C THR A 118 5.22 20.76 -31.97
N LEU A 119 4.57 20.85 -30.80
CA LEU A 119 3.13 20.60 -30.66
C LEU A 119 2.28 21.63 -31.44
N MET A 120 2.68 22.90 -31.45
CA MET A 120 2.03 23.94 -32.25
C MET A 120 2.17 23.67 -33.75
N ASN A 121 3.39 23.32 -34.21
CA ASN A 121 3.68 23.01 -35.62
C ASN A 121 2.91 21.77 -36.11
N ASP A 122 2.80 20.75 -35.26
CA ASP A 122 2.01 19.53 -35.52
C ASP A 122 0.50 19.76 -35.37
N LYS A 123 0.09 20.99 -35.07
CA LYS A 123 -1.30 21.41 -34.89
C LYS A 123 -2.02 20.52 -33.88
N TRP A 124 -1.49 20.40 -32.66
CA TRP A 124 -2.17 19.75 -31.53
C TRP A 124 -2.78 18.38 -31.89
N PRO A 125 -1.94 17.34 -32.12
CA PRO A 125 -2.43 16.02 -32.51
C PRO A 125 -3.36 15.45 -31.44
N ASN A 126 -4.55 15.00 -31.83
CA ASN A 126 -5.54 14.45 -30.91
C ASN A 126 -5.44 12.92 -30.81
N THR A 127 -4.55 12.44 -29.93
CA THR A 127 -4.37 11.00 -29.66
C THR A 127 -4.44 10.71 -28.16
N GLY A 128 -5.47 10.00 -27.69
CA GLY A 128 -5.62 9.60 -26.29
C GLY A 128 -5.67 10.81 -25.35
N ASP A 129 -4.77 10.86 -24.37
CA ASP A 129 -4.62 11.99 -23.42
C ASP A 129 -4.11 13.27 -24.09
N GLY A 130 -3.61 13.17 -25.33
CA GLY A 130 -3.21 14.30 -26.16
C GLY A 130 -2.14 15.21 -25.53
N PRO A 131 -1.78 16.30 -26.22
CA PRO A 131 -0.83 17.28 -25.70
C PRO A 131 -1.42 18.15 -24.57
N PHE A 132 -2.74 18.27 -24.49
CA PHE A 132 -3.40 19.22 -23.58
C PHE A 132 -3.08 18.98 -22.11
N PHE A 133 -3.00 17.73 -21.68
CA PHE A 133 -2.63 17.39 -20.31
C PHE A 133 -1.23 17.92 -19.96
N ARG A 134 -0.25 17.66 -20.84
CA ARG A 134 1.13 18.17 -20.67
C ARG A 134 1.16 19.70 -20.71
N VAL A 135 0.41 20.32 -21.62
CA VAL A 135 0.37 21.77 -21.79
C VAL A 135 -0.27 22.45 -20.58
N GLY A 136 -1.37 21.92 -20.04
CA GLY A 136 -2.01 22.52 -18.87
C GLY A 136 -1.07 22.52 -17.65
N HIS A 137 -0.41 21.40 -17.35
CA HIS A 137 0.60 21.35 -16.29
C HIS A 137 1.81 22.27 -16.57
N PHE A 138 2.20 22.44 -17.84
CA PHE A 138 3.22 23.42 -18.18
C PHE A 138 2.76 24.86 -17.89
N ILE A 139 1.53 25.21 -18.24
CA ILE A 139 0.95 26.54 -17.96
C ILE A 139 0.89 26.77 -16.45
N GLU A 140 0.43 25.80 -15.65
CA GLU A 140 0.44 25.93 -14.18
C GLU A 140 1.87 26.17 -13.64
N GLY A 141 2.85 25.40 -14.11
CA GLY A 141 4.25 25.60 -13.75
C GLY A 141 4.83 26.95 -14.19
N ALA A 142 4.46 27.43 -15.37
CA ALA A 142 4.88 28.74 -15.88
C ALA A 142 4.32 29.90 -15.04
N ILE A 143 3.06 29.78 -14.60
CA ILE A 143 2.42 30.75 -13.69
C ILE A 143 3.13 30.73 -12.34
N ALA A 144 3.36 29.55 -11.75
CA ALA A 144 4.08 29.43 -10.49
C ALA A 144 5.50 30.01 -10.59
N TYR A 145 6.21 29.80 -11.70
CA TYR A 145 7.53 30.38 -11.94
C TYR A 145 7.49 31.91 -12.00
N LYS A 146 6.50 32.50 -12.69
CA LYS A 146 6.30 33.95 -12.71
C LYS A 146 6.03 34.50 -11.31
N GLU A 147 5.16 33.87 -10.55
CA GLU A 147 4.82 34.29 -9.18
C GLU A 147 6.03 34.18 -8.25
N ALA A 148 6.85 33.14 -8.41
CA ALA A 148 8.03 32.89 -7.58
C ALA A 148 9.22 33.82 -7.88
N THR A 149 9.45 34.14 -9.15
CA THR A 149 10.70 34.79 -9.62
C THR A 149 10.49 36.18 -10.20
N GLY A 150 9.27 36.49 -10.62
CA GLY A 150 8.95 37.68 -11.41
C GLY A 150 9.39 37.62 -12.88
N ASP A 151 10.08 36.56 -13.29
CA ASP A 151 10.55 36.38 -14.66
C ASP A 151 9.41 35.86 -15.55
N ASP A 152 9.17 36.54 -16.68
CA ASP A 152 8.11 36.21 -17.64
C ASP A 152 8.53 35.12 -18.63
N LEU A 153 9.74 34.58 -18.54
CA LEU A 153 10.30 33.63 -19.53
C LEU A 153 9.32 32.49 -19.88
N PHE A 154 8.92 31.69 -18.88
CA PHE A 154 7.97 30.60 -19.10
C PHE A 154 6.54 31.10 -19.34
N LEU A 155 6.12 32.20 -18.70
CA LEU A 155 4.77 32.76 -18.87
C LEU A 155 4.53 33.25 -20.31
N ASN A 156 5.54 33.84 -20.94
CA ASN A 156 5.46 34.29 -22.33
C ASN A 156 5.27 33.09 -23.28
N LEU A 157 5.98 32.00 -23.07
CA LEU A 157 5.78 30.76 -23.84
C LEU A 157 4.40 30.15 -23.57
N ALA A 158 3.93 30.16 -22.32
CA ALA A 158 2.58 29.72 -21.97
C ALA A 158 1.48 30.54 -22.69
N ARG A 159 1.67 31.85 -22.82
CA ARG A 159 0.78 32.72 -23.61
C ARG A 159 0.83 32.40 -25.10
N GLU A 160 2.01 32.20 -25.68
CA GLU A 160 2.16 31.80 -27.08
C GLU A 160 1.40 30.50 -27.37
N VAL A 161 1.55 29.50 -26.51
CA VAL A 161 0.84 28.23 -26.60
C VAL A 161 -0.68 28.41 -26.47
N ALA A 162 -1.14 29.19 -25.48
CA ALA A 162 -2.57 29.45 -25.29
C ALA A 162 -3.18 30.24 -26.46
N ASP A 163 -2.43 31.15 -27.07
CA ASP A 163 -2.83 31.93 -28.24
C ASP A 163 -3.02 31.07 -29.47
N ASP A 164 -2.11 30.11 -29.69
CA ASP A 164 -2.22 29.16 -30.78
C ASP A 164 -3.39 28.19 -30.55
N LEU A 165 -3.60 27.72 -29.32
CA LEU A 165 -4.79 26.92 -28.96
C LEU A 165 -6.09 27.70 -29.22
N ASP A 166 -6.20 28.95 -28.78
CA ASP A 166 -7.39 29.79 -29.02
C ASP A 166 -7.63 30.03 -30.51
N GLN A 167 -6.58 30.15 -31.33
CA GLN A 167 -6.72 30.26 -32.78
C GLN A 167 -7.31 28.99 -33.41
N GLN A 168 -6.89 27.82 -32.93
CA GLN A 168 -7.27 26.54 -33.52
C GLN A 168 -8.59 25.97 -32.98
N TYR A 169 -8.95 26.24 -31.73
CA TYR A 169 -10.11 25.65 -31.04
C TYR A 169 -11.21 26.67 -30.77
N GLY A 170 -12.46 26.20 -30.78
CA GLY A 170 -13.65 27.02 -30.54
C GLY A 170 -14.82 26.66 -31.45
N TYR A 171 -15.98 27.28 -31.21
CA TYR A 171 -17.16 27.10 -32.05
C TYR A 171 -16.88 27.54 -33.51
N GLY A 172 -17.14 26.65 -34.46
CA GLY A 172 -16.82 26.85 -35.88
C GLY A 172 -15.34 26.64 -36.25
N LYS A 173 -14.50 26.23 -35.28
CA LYS A 173 -13.11 25.80 -35.45
C LYS A 173 -13.01 24.31 -35.08
N ARG A 174 -11.88 23.87 -34.50
CA ARG A 174 -11.72 22.52 -33.98
C ARG A 174 -12.46 22.32 -32.67
N THR A 175 -13.07 21.15 -32.52
CA THR A 175 -13.84 20.69 -31.34
C THR A 175 -13.30 19.39 -30.76
N ASP A 176 -12.22 18.85 -31.33
CA ASP A 176 -11.62 17.62 -30.90
C ASP A 176 -10.75 17.86 -29.65
N ILE A 177 -11.30 17.56 -28.48
CA ILE A 177 -10.63 17.78 -27.18
C ILE A 177 -9.90 16.53 -26.68
N SER A 178 -8.91 16.75 -25.80
CA SER A 178 -8.19 15.68 -25.12
C SER A 178 -9.08 14.82 -24.22
N ASN A 179 -8.71 13.54 -24.08
CA ASN A 179 -9.35 12.63 -23.14
C ASN A 179 -8.91 12.86 -21.68
N HIS A 180 -7.95 13.73 -21.37
CA HIS A 180 -7.47 13.99 -20.01
C HIS A 180 -7.49 15.49 -19.71
N GLU A 181 -8.38 15.88 -18.81
CA GLU A 181 -8.61 17.24 -18.34
C GLU A 181 -7.43 17.76 -17.52
N GLU A 182 -7.09 19.03 -17.70
CA GLU A 182 -6.02 19.76 -16.99
C GLU A 182 -5.82 21.14 -17.66
N ILE A 183 -5.94 21.19 -18.98
CA ILE A 183 -5.80 22.45 -19.72
C ILE A 183 -6.89 23.46 -19.35
N GLU A 184 -8.10 22.99 -19.02
CA GLU A 184 -9.25 23.83 -18.73
C GLU A 184 -9.02 24.66 -17.45
N LEU A 185 -8.56 24.02 -16.36
CA LEU A 185 -8.24 24.71 -15.11
C LEU A 185 -6.99 25.61 -15.26
N ALA A 186 -6.00 25.17 -16.06
CA ALA A 186 -4.79 25.94 -16.31
C ALA A 186 -5.07 27.22 -17.11
N LEU A 187 -5.95 27.17 -18.10
CA LEU A 187 -6.39 28.34 -18.87
C LEU A 187 -7.15 29.35 -18.01
N VAL A 188 -7.96 28.90 -17.05
CA VAL A 188 -8.60 29.81 -16.09
C VAL A 188 -7.56 30.47 -15.18
N LYS A 189 -6.55 29.72 -14.69
CA LYS A 189 -5.42 30.32 -13.95
C LYS A 189 -4.66 31.33 -14.83
N LEU A 190 -4.43 31.03 -16.10
CA LEU A 190 -3.76 31.94 -17.04
C LEU A 190 -4.57 33.21 -17.28
N TYR A 191 -5.89 33.11 -17.39
CA TYR A 191 -6.79 34.27 -17.42
C TYR A 191 -6.63 35.13 -16.18
N ARG A 192 -6.59 34.53 -14.98
CA ARG A 192 -6.48 35.30 -13.71
C ARG A 192 -5.22 36.15 -13.63
N ILE A 193 -4.08 35.65 -14.12
CA ILE A 193 -2.80 36.40 -14.07
C ILE A 193 -2.65 37.40 -15.24
N THR A 194 -3.23 37.10 -16.41
CA THR A 194 -3.07 37.95 -17.62
C THR A 194 -4.19 38.96 -17.84
N GLY A 195 -5.40 38.70 -17.35
CA GLY A 195 -6.61 39.46 -17.66
C GLY A 195 -7.21 39.19 -19.04
N GLU A 196 -6.64 38.27 -19.83
CA GLU A 196 -7.04 38.01 -21.21
C GLU A 196 -8.25 37.06 -21.27
N GLU A 197 -9.46 37.63 -21.39
CA GLU A 197 -10.74 36.92 -21.31
C GLU A 197 -10.89 35.77 -22.33
N ARG A 198 -10.14 35.79 -23.44
CA ARG A 198 -10.14 34.70 -24.43
C ARG A 198 -9.71 33.36 -23.82
N TYR A 199 -8.81 33.34 -22.84
CA TYR A 199 -8.38 32.08 -22.21
C TYR A 199 -9.50 31.48 -21.36
N ALA A 200 -10.26 32.30 -20.62
CA ALA A 200 -11.43 31.86 -19.88
C ALA A 200 -12.54 31.34 -20.82
N ARG A 201 -12.77 32.01 -21.95
CA ARG A 201 -13.72 31.54 -22.98
C ARG A 201 -13.28 30.23 -23.64
N LEU A 202 -11.98 30.06 -23.88
CA LEU A 202 -11.43 28.81 -24.40
C LEU A 202 -11.64 27.67 -23.38
N ALA A 203 -11.34 27.90 -22.10
CA ALA A 203 -11.62 26.94 -21.03
C ALA A 203 -13.11 26.56 -20.97
N GLN A 204 -13.99 27.56 -21.02
CA GLN A 204 -15.44 27.38 -21.07
C GLN A 204 -15.86 26.50 -22.25
N PHE A 205 -15.34 26.79 -23.45
CA PHE A 205 -15.60 26.02 -24.65
C PHE A 205 -15.17 24.55 -24.52
N LEU A 206 -13.96 24.30 -24.00
CA LEU A 206 -13.44 22.94 -23.83
C LEU A 206 -14.30 22.11 -22.86
N VAL A 207 -14.78 22.74 -21.77
CA VAL A 207 -15.72 22.10 -20.84
C VAL A 207 -17.09 21.88 -21.47
N ASP A 208 -17.59 22.83 -22.26
CA ASP A 208 -18.93 22.78 -22.84
C ASP A 208 -19.07 21.77 -23.96
N VAL A 209 -18.04 21.64 -24.80
CA VAL A 209 -18.03 20.69 -25.90
C VAL A 209 -17.82 19.26 -25.42
N ARG A 210 -17.23 19.06 -24.22
CA ARG A 210 -17.06 17.75 -23.60
C ARG A 210 -18.42 17.08 -23.36
N GLY A 211 -18.55 15.87 -23.91
CA GLY A 211 -19.79 15.11 -23.89
C GLY A 211 -20.79 15.47 -24.99
N THR A 212 -20.36 16.21 -26.01
CA THR A 212 -21.13 16.47 -27.24
C THR A 212 -20.48 15.79 -28.45
N THR A 213 -21.26 15.58 -29.51
CA THR A 213 -20.79 15.09 -30.82
C THR A 213 -20.47 16.23 -31.79
N GLU A 214 -20.32 17.47 -31.28
CA GLU A 214 -20.08 18.64 -32.11
C GLU A 214 -18.76 18.51 -32.88
N GLY A 215 -18.78 18.89 -34.16
CA GLY A 215 -17.63 18.75 -35.08
C GLY A 215 -17.20 17.31 -35.35
N GLY A 216 -18.08 16.31 -35.12
CA GLY A 216 -17.80 14.90 -35.44
C GLY A 216 -16.88 14.20 -34.43
N ARG A 217 -16.78 14.73 -33.21
CA ARG A 217 -15.97 14.18 -32.12
C ARG A 217 -16.38 12.76 -31.75
N THR A 218 -15.38 11.87 -31.64
CA THR A 218 -15.54 10.54 -31.05
C THR A 218 -15.50 10.65 -29.52
N MET A 219 -16.51 10.09 -28.85
CA MET A 219 -16.61 10.10 -27.39
C MET A 219 -15.97 8.83 -26.80
N THR A 220 -15.25 8.98 -25.68
CA THR A 220 -14.60 7.86 -24.96
C THR A 220 -15.50 7.29 -23.86
N GLY A 221 -16.59 7.97 -23.53
CA GLY A 221 -17.59 7.56 -22.55
C GLY A 221 -17.25 8.02 -21.14
N TYR A 222 -17.51 7.15 -20.16
CA TYR A 222 -17.35 7.54 -18.75
C TYR A 222 -15.89 7.78 -18.36
N TYR A 223 -14.96 7.05 -18.98
CA TYR A 223 -13.53 7.14 -18.69
C TYR A 223 -12.96 8.56 -18.75
N ALA A 224 -13.34 9.33 -19.77
CA ALA A 224 -12.90 10.70 -20.03
C ALA A 224 -14.00 11.73 -19.74
N GLN A 225 -14.98 11.35 -18.90
CA GLN A 225 -16.07 12.20 -18.44
C GLN A 225 -16.82 12.86 -19.61
N ASP A 226 -16.98 12.14 -20.71
CA ASP A 226 -17.59 12.64 -21.92
C ASP A 226 -18.73 11.74 -22.41
N ALA A 227 -19.26 10.86 -21.56
CA ALA A 227 -20.47 10.10 -21.87
C ALA A 227 -21.73 10.98 -22.01
N VAL A 228 -21.77 12.09 -21.26
CA VAL A 228 -22.85 13.09 -21.33
C VAL A 228 -22.24 14.48 -21.19
N PRO A 229 -22.89 15.53 -21.75
CA PRO A 229 -22.43 16.90 -21.59
C PRO A 229 -22.19 17.24 -20.13
N VAL A 230 -21.11 17.96 -19.81
CA VAL A 230 -20.74 18.30 -18.43
C VAL A 230 -21.92 18.91 -17.67
N LYS A 231 -22.68 19.80 -18.32
CA LYS A 231 -23.92 20.43 -17.79
C LYS A 231 -24.97 19.43 -17.26
N LYS A 232 -24.95 18.21 -17.77
CA LYS A 232 -25.90 17.13 -17.48
C LYS A 232 -25.31 16.04 -16.57
N GLN A 233 -24.03 16.11 -16.22
CA GLN A 233 -23.42 15.18 -15.29
C GLN A 233 -24.00 15.33 -13.88
N ARG A 234 -24.21 14.20 -13.20
CA ARG A 234 -24.83 14.14 -11.86
C ARG A 234 -24.11 13.20 -10.91
N ARG A 235 -23.10 12.48 -11.38
CA ARG A 235 -22.38 11.44 -10.65
C ARG A 235 -20.88 11.63 -10.86
N ALA A 236 -20.09 11.28 -9.85
CA ALA A 236 -18.64 11.21 -9.99
C ALA A 236 -18.24 9.83 -10.52
N ILE A 237 -17.94 9.72 -11.82
CA ILE A 237 -17.73 8.45 -12.54
C ILE A 237 -16.55 8.56 -13.52
N GLY A 238 -15.98 7.41 -13.90
CA GLY A 238 -14.80 7.33 -14.75
C GLY A 238 -13.51 7.63 -14.01
N HIS A 239 -12.43 7.89 -14.76
CA HIS A 239 -11.09 7.95 -14.21
C HIS A 239 -10.98 9.05 -13.15
N SER A 240 -10.48 8.69 -11.97
CA SER A 240 -10.62 9.53 -10.78
C SER A 240 -9.81 10.83 -10.86
N VAL A 241 -8.60 10.81 -11.44
CA VAL A 241 -7.79 12.04 -11.66
C VAL A 241 -8.45 12.97 -12.66
N ARG A 242 -8.73 12.48 -13.88
CA ARG A 242 -9.47 13.19 -14.93
C ARG A 242 -10.74 13.87 -14.40
N ALA A 243 -11.56 13.10 -13.71
CA ALA A 243 -12.76 13.58 -13.05
C ALA A 243 -12.46 14.72 -12.07
N THR A 244 -11.53 14.54 -11.13
CA THR A 244 -11.21 15.59 -10.15
C THR A 244 -10.59 16.85 -10.77
N TYR A 245 -9.82 16.74 -11.86
CA TYR A 245 -9.31 17.89 -12.60
C TYR A 245 -10.41 18.61 -13.40
N LEU A 246 -11.31 17.87 -14.06
CA LEU A 246 -12.52 18.43 -14.65
C LEU A 246 -13.34 19.19 -13.60
N TYR A 247 -13.52 18.60 -12.42
CA TYR A 247 -14.28 19.20 -11.33
C TYR A 247 -13.64 20.49 -10.82
N CYS A 248 -12.30 20.57 -10.79
CA CYS A 248 -11.60 21.83 -10.54
C CYS A 248 -11.95 22.89 -11.58
N ALA A 249 -11.85 22.56 -12.88
CA ALA A 249 -12.18 23.47 -13.97
C ALA A 249 -13.64 23.93 -13.95
N VAL A 250 -14.58 23.02 -13.68
CA VAL A 250 -16.01 23.34 -13.57
C VAL A 250 -16.27 24.24 -12.35
N THR A 251 -15.56 24.04 -11.24
CA THR A 251 -15.64 24.93 -10.07
C THR A 251 -15.11 26.33 -10.40
N ASP A 252 -13.99 26.40 -11.12
CA ASP A 252 -13.40 27.65 -11.60
C ASP A 252 -14.36 28.40 -12.54
N LEU A 253 -15.03 27.71 -13.46
CA LEU A 253 -16.05 28.29 -14.33
C LEU A 253 -17.32 28.69 -13.58
N ALA A 254 -17.71 27.98 -12.51
CA ALA A 254 -18.83 28.38 -11.67
C ALA A 254 -18.57 29.71 -10.94
N ALA A 255 -17.33 29.99 -10.55
CA ALA A 255 -16.93 31.27 -9.98
C ALA A 255 -16.96 32.40 -11.03
N LEU A 256 -16.46 32.13 -12.24
CA LEU A 256 -16.44 33.11 -13.34
C LEU A 256 -17.84 33.41 -13.90
N TYR A 257 -18.72 32.41 -13.95
CA TYR A 257 -20.06 32.50 -14.55
C TYR A 257 -21.16 32.03 -13.58
N PRO A 258 -21.47 32.80 -12.50
CA PRO A 258 -22.38 32.35 -11.43
C PRO A 258 -23.83 32.11 -11.86
N GLN A 259 -24.27 32.72 -12.97
CA GLN A 259 -25.62 32.57 -13.50
C GLN A 259 -25.79 31.33 -14.39
N ASP A 260 -24.71 30.57 -14.61
CA ASP A 260 -24.69 29.40 -15.47
C ASP A 260 -24.93 28.10 -14.67
N TYR A 261 -25.10 26.97 -15.35
CA TYR A 261 -25.41 25.67 -14.71
C TYR A 261 -24.21 25.04 -13.96
N TYR A 262 -22.99 25.56 -14.10
CA TYR A 262 -21.78 24.94 -13.54
C TYR A 262 -21.88 24.77 -12.03
N HIS A 263 -22.37 25.79 -11.32
CA HIS A 263 -22.48 25.76 -9.85
C HIS A 263 -23.38 24.62 -9.37
N LYS A 264 -24.57 24.48 -9.95
CA LYS A 264 -25.49 23.38 -9.62
C LYS A 264 -24.91 22.01 -10.00
N THR A 265 -24.20 21.93 -11.12
CA THR A 265 -23.59 20.69 -11.61
C THR A 265 -22.54 20.21 -10.63
N ILE A 266 -21.60 21.08 -10.23
CA ILE A 266 -20.51 20.69 -9.34
C ILE A 266 -20.98 20.37 -7.94
N GLN A 267 -21.98 21.09 -7.40
CA GLN A 267 -22.63 20.74 -6.14
C GLN A 267 -23.25 19.34 -6.19
N THR A 268 -23.92 19.00 -7.29
CA THR A 268 -24.58 17.69 -7.44
C THR A 268 -23.56 16.57 -7.49
N ILE A 269 -22.48 16.76 -8.26
CA ILE A 269 -21.38 15.79 -8.36
C ILE A 269 -20.66 15.63 -7.01
N TRP A 270 -20.39 16.72 -6.29
CA TRP A 270 -19.79 16.68 -4.96
C TRP A 270 -20.63 15.88 -3.96
N GLN A 271 -21.95 16.09 -3.98
CA GLN A 271 -22.87 15.33 -3.14
C GLN A 271 -22.89 13.85 -3.49
N ASP A 272 -22.90 13.48 -4.77
CA ASP A 272 -22.85 12.07 -5.19
C ASP A 272 -21.53 11.40 -4.80
N ALA A 273 -20.39 12.09 -4.99
CA ALA A 273 -19.08 11.58 -4.60
C ALA A 273 -19.02 11.29 -3.09
N THR A 274 -19.30 12.32 -2.29
CA THR A 274 -19.15 12.28 -0.82
C THR A 274 -20.12 11.33 -0.14
N SER A 275 -21.33 11.12 -0.69
CA SER A 275 -22.35 10.28 -0.05
C SER A 275 -22.28 8.79 -0.40
N LYS A 276 -21.44 8.38 -1.37
CA LYS A 276 -21.48 7.01 -1.90
C LYS A 276 -20.14 6.37 -2.25
N ARG A 277 -19.10 7.15 -2.56
CA ARG A 277 -17.93 6.63 -3.28
C ARG A 277 -16.59 7.29 -2.90
N THR A 278 -16.55 7.97 -1.75
CA THR A 278 -15.31 8.51 -1.17
C THR A 278 -14.91 7.65 0.03
N TYR A 279 -13.69 7.12 0.04
CA TYR A 279 -13.18 6.25 1.10
C TYR A 279 -13.08 6.97 2.45
N LEU A 280 -13.02 6.22 3.56
CA LEU A 280 -12.83 6.75 4.93
C LEU A 280 -11.65 7.73 5.03
N THR A 281 -10.63 7.56 4.21
CA THR A 281 -9.41 8.39 4.17
C THR A 281 -9.53 9.64 3.29
N GLY A 282 -10.67 9.86 2.62
CA GLY A 282 -10.91 10.96 1.69
C GLY A 282 -10.46 10.66 0.25
N GLY A 283 -9.75 9.56 0.03
CA GLY A 283 -9.36 9.13 -1.31
C GLY A 283 -10.54 8.60 -2.13
N VAL A 284 -10.32 8.48 -3.44
CA VAL A 284 -11.35 8.14 -4.44
C VAL A 284 -10.78 7.21 -5.51
N GLY A 285 -11.67 6.42 -6.13
CA GLY A 285 -11.33 5.44 -7.15
C GLY A 285 -11.34 4.02 -6.60
N SER A 286 -12.32 3.22 -7.01
CA SER A 286 -12.50 1.85 -6.52
C SER A 286 -11.98 0.83 -7.53
N TYR A 287 -12.12 1.12 -8.84
CA TYR A 287 -11.74 0.20 -9.90
C TYR A 287 -10.32 0.41 -10.37
N ARG A 288 -9.56 -0.69 -10.41
CA ARG A 288 -8.19 -0.72 -10.91
C ARG A 288 -8.10 -0.46 -12.41
N ARG A 289 -8.83 -1.24 -13.23
CA ARG A 289 -8.88 -0.97 -14.68
C ARG A 289 -9.52 0.39 -14.90
N MET A 290 -8.81 1.24 -15.63
CA MET A 290 -9.16 2.64 -15.90
C MET A 290 -9.07 3.60 -14.71
N GLU A 291 -8.70 3.14 -13.50
CA GLU A 291 -8.50 4.01 -12.34
C GLU A 291 -9.79 4.78 -11.94
N ASP A 292 -10.93 4.13 -12.16
CA ASP A 292 -12.25 4.75 -12.15
C ASP A 292 -12.88 4.82 -10.75
N TYR A 293 -13.75 5.81 -10.55
CA TYR A 293 -14.79 5.74 -9.52
C TYR A 293 -15.63 4.46 -9.69
N GLY A 294 -15.87 3.75 -8.58
CA GLY A 294 -16.70 2.55 -8.56
C GLY A 294 -18.21 2.80 -8.64
N ASP A 295 -18.99 1.73 -8.54
CA ASP A 295 -20.44 1.81 -8.35
C ASP A 295 -20.82 2.44 -7.00
N ASP A 296 -22.12 2.76 -6.83
CA ASP A 296 -22.62 3.34 -5.59
C ASP A 296 -22.35 2.39 -4.41
N TYR A 297 -21.64 2.86 -3.38
CA TYR A 297 -21.22 2.10 -2.18
C TYR A 297 -20.17 1.00 -2.42
N ASP A 298 -19.59 0.93 -3.62
CA ASP A 298 -18.52 0.00 -3.95
C ASP A 298 -17.16 0.53 -3.46
N LEU A 299 -16.79 0.14 -2.23
CA LEU A 299 -15.65 0.67 -1.48
C LEU A 299 -14.77 -0.47 -0.94
N PRO A 300 -14.11 -1.26 -1.82
CA PRO A 300 -13.29 -2.38 -1.40
C PRO A 300 -12.09 -1.93 -0.57
N ASN A 301 -11.68 -2.66 0.47
CA ASN A 301 -10.60 -2.19 1.35
C ASN A 301 -9.19 -2.52 0.86
N ALA A 302 -9.01 -3.73 0.35
CA ALA A 302 -7.72 -4.17 -0.17
C ALA A 302 -7.61 -3.93 -1.68
N ALA A 303 -8.72 -4.10 -2.41
CA ALA A 303 -8.75 -3.93 -3.86
C ALA A 303 -8.80 -2.47 -4.33
N CYS A 304 -9.02 -1.50 -3.42
CA CYS A 304 -9.28 -0.12 -3.83
C CYS A 304 -8.13 0.46 -4.63
N TRP A 305 -8.42 1.06 -5.78
CA TRP A 305 -7.39 1.77 -6.52
C TRP A 305 -6.84 2.97 -5.74
N ASN A 306 -7.76 3.78 -5.22
CA ASN A 306 -7.52 4.86 -4.27
C ASN A 306 -6.21 5.64 -4.56
N GLU A 307 -6.10 6.14 -5.78
CA GLU A 307 -4.86 6.72 -6.30
C GLU A 307 -4.48 8.00 -5.53
N ILE A 308 -3.18 8.17 -5.27
CA ILE A 308 -2.69 9.40 -4.65
C ILE A 308 -2.93 10.64 -5.51
N CYS A 309 -2.78 10.59 -6.85
CA CYS A 309 -3.10 11.76 -7.68
C CYS A 309 -4.57 12.14 -7.60
N ALA A 310 -5.47 11.16 -7.50
CA ALA A 310 -6.88 11.43 -7.35
C ALA A 310 -7.18 12.04 -5.97
N SER A 311 -6.44 11.66 -4.93
CA SER A 311 -6.49 12.33 -3.62
C SER A 311 -5.99 13.79 -3.71
N VAL A 312 -4.90 14.05 -4.43
CA VAL A 312 -4.42 15.43 -4.68
C VAL A 312 -5.46 16.25 -5.44
N GLY A 313 -6.00 15.72 -6.54
CA GLY A 313 -7.08 16.38 -7.30
C GLY A 313 -8.32 16.63 -6.46
N ASN A 314 -8.71 15.68 -5.59
CA ASN A 314 -9.85 15.83 -4.69
C ASN A 314 -9.59 16.90 -3.60
N ALA A 315 -8.36 17.04 -3.10
CA ALA A 315 -7.98 18.12 -2.20
C ALA A 315 -8.07 19.49 -2.90
N LEU A 316 -7.54 19.59 -4.12
CA LEU A 316 -7.59 20.81 -4.94
C LEU A 316 -9.03 21.21 -5.31
N TRP A 317 -9.89 20.23 -5.56
CA TRP A 317 -11.31 20.45 -5.81
C TRP A 317 -12.04 20.95 -4.57
N ASN A 318 -11.83 20.33 -3.41
CA ASN A 318 -12.45 20.77 -2.17
C ASN A 318 -11.93 22.14 -1.70
N HIS A 319 -10.66 22.46 -1.96
CA HIS A 319 -10.14 23.82 -1.78
C HIS A 319 -10.94 24.82 -2.62
N ARG A 320 -11.11 24.58 -3.92
CA ARG A 320 -11.91 25.45 -4.80
C ARG A 320 -13.38 25.54 -4.39
N MET A 321 -14.00 24.43 -3.99
CA MET A 321 -15.38 24.44 -3.48
C MET A 321 -15.49 25.29 -2.19
N SER A 322 -14.48 25.25 -1.33
CA SER A 322 -14.44 26.10 -0.14
C SER A 322 -14.33 27.58 -0.49
N LEU A 323 -13.58 27.94 -1.55
CA LEU A 323 -13.49 29.31 -2.06
C LEU A 323 -14.78 29.77 -2.77
N LEU A 324 -15.48 28.85 -3.46
CA LEU A 324 -16.74 29.13 -4.16
C LEU A 324 -17.88 29.42 -3.20
N GLU A 325 -18.02 28.63 -2.15
CA GLU A 325 -19.20 28.66 -1.28
C GLU A 325 -18.95 29.19 0.13
N GLY A 326 -17.68 29.26 0.56
CA GLY A 326 -17.32 29.72 1.90
C GLY A 326 -17.84 28.83 3.03
N HIS A 327 -17.98 27.53 2.78
CA HIS A 327 -18.58 26.58 3.74
C HIS A 327 -17.57 25.55 4.28
N GLY A 328 -17.55 25.36 5.60
CA GLY A 328 -16.59 24.54 6.34
C GLY A 328 -16.57 23.05 5.96
N LYS A 329 -17.71 22.47 5.56
CA LYS A 329 -17.78 21.06 5.09
C LYS A 329 -16.79 20.70 3.97
N TYR A 330 -16.46 21.64 3.08
CA TYR A 330 -15.47 21.41 2.02
C TYR A 330 -14.06 21.40 2.60
N VAL A 331 -13.80 22.24 3.61
CA VAL A 331 -12.55 22.24 4.38
C VAL A 331 -12.42 20.99 5.23
N ASP A 332 -13.52 20.44 5.78
CA ASP A 332 -13.51 19.17 6.51
C ASP A 332 -13.09 18.01 5.60
N MET A 333 -13.62 17.96 4.37
CA MET A 333 -13.20 16.99 3.35
C MET A 333 -11.73 17.20 2.95
N MET A 334 -11.33 18.46 2.70
CA MET A 334 -9.93 18.80 2.39
C MET A 334 -8.97 18.38 3.51
N GLU A 335 -9.29 18.67 4.79
CA GLU A 335 -8.51 18.26 5.96
C GLU A 335 -8.38 16.74 6.03
N ARG A 336 -9.49 16.00 5.88
CA ARG A 336 -9.48 14.53 5.86
C ARG A 336 -8.58 13.97 4.75
N ILE A 337 -8.64 14.54 3.54
CA ILE A 337 -7.81 14.12 2.41
C ILE A 337 -6.32 14.41 2.68
N LEU A 338 -5.99 15.63 3.14
CA LEU A 338 -4.62 16.06 3.39
C LEU A 338 -3.96 15.19 4.46
N TYR A 339 -4.60 15.01 5.62
CA TYR A 339 -4.02 14.28 6.74
C TYR A 339 -4.00 12.75 6.57
N ASN A 340 -4.74 12.20 5.59
CA ASN A 340 -4.85 10.75 5.39
C ASN A 340 -4.52 10.33 3.95
N GLY A 341 -5.41 10.59 2.98
CA GLY A 341 -5.26 10.14 1.60
C GLY A 341 -3.98 10.62 0.91
N VAL A 342 -3.64 11.91 1.04
CA VAL A 342 -2.43 12.50 0.44
C VAL A 342 -1.18 12.03 1.18
N LEU A 343 -1.15 12.14 2.51
CA LEU A 343 0.05 11.80 3.29
C LEU A 343 0.38 10.31 3.28
N ALA A 344 -0.58 9.41 3.04
CA ALA A 344 -0.27 7.99 2.81
C ALA A 344 0.68 7.78 1.61
N GLY A 345 0.60 8.67 0.62
CA GLY A 345 1.31 8.60 -0.65
C GLY A 345 2.82 8.78 -0.59
N VAL A 346 3.37 9.29 0.51
CA VAL A 346 4.80 9.56 0.68
C VAL A 346 5.26 9.11 2.08
N SER A 347 6.43 8.47 2.16
CA SER A 347 7.01 8.10 3.44
C SER A 347 7.36 9.33 4.28
N ILE A 348 7.45 9.16 5.60
CA ILE A 348 7.74 10.24 6.54
C ILE A 348 9.07 10.94 6.20
N ASP A 349 10.05 10.20 5.68
CA ASP A 349 11.36 10.70 5.24
C ASP A 349 11.37 11.28 3.81
N GLY A 350 10.28 11.14 3.03
CA GLY A 350 10.16 11.63 1.66
C GLY A 350 10.81 10.78 0.56
N SER A 351 11.30 9.57 0.87
CA SER A 351 12.12 8.75 -0.05
C SER A 351 11.36 7.66 -0.81
N THR A 352 10.19 7.24 -0.35
CA THR A 352 9.37 6.19 -0.95
C THR A 352 7.91 6.60 -1.05
N PHE A 353 7.18 5.99 -1.96
CA PHE A 353 5.86 6.44 -2.39
C PHE A 353 4.86 5.29 -2.52
N LEU A 354 3.58 5.64 -2.46
CA LEU A 354 2.47 4.80 -2.90
C LEU A 354 1.85 5.38 -4.17
N TYR A 355 1.47 4.49 -5.08
CA TYR A 355 0.57 4.85 -6.17
C TYR A 355 -0.88 4.66 -5.72
N GLN A 356 -1.16 3.47 -5.21
CA GLN A 356 -2.42 3.02 -4.64
C GLN A 356 -2.32 3.03 -3.10
N ALA A 357 -3.36 3.56 -2.43
CA ALA A 357 -3.44 3.64 -0.97
C ALA A 357 -4.50 2.67 -0.41
N PRO A 358 -4.17 1.41 -0.11
CA PRO A 358 -5.12 0.43 0.40
C PRO A 358 -5.59 0.76 1.82
N LEU A 359 -6.78 0.31 2.21
CA LEU A 359 -7.30 0.33 3.59
C LEU A 359 -7.11 -1.03 4.30
N LYS A 360 -6.73 -2.08 3.56
CA LYS A 360 -6.29 -3.39 4.04
C LYS A 360 -5.09 -3.86 3.21
N ALA A 361 -4.00 -4.30 3.84
CA ALA A 361 -2.81 -4.79 3.13
C ALA A 361 -2.21 -6.03 3.80
N TRP A 362 -1.73 -6.98 2.99
CA TRP A 362 -1.01 -8.18 3.46
C TRP A 362 0.48 -7.92 3.70
N PRO A 363 1.19 -8.85 4.37
CA PRO A 363 2.61 -8.71 4.72
C PRO A 363 3.58 -8.47 3.56
N GLU A 364 3.19 -8.64 2.30
CA GLU A 364 3.94 -8.31 1.08
C GLU A 364 3.78 -6.84 0.64
N PHE A 365 2.80 -6.14 1.21
CA PHE A 365 2.56 -4.70 1.14
C PHE A 365 3.84 -3.85 1.24
N ARG A 366 4.33 -3.09 0.26
CA ARG A 366 5.46 -2.13 0.50
C ARG A 366 5.30 -0.83 -0.27
N ARG A 367 5.78 0.27 0.34
CA ARG A 367 6.10 1.50 -0.38
C ARG A 367 7.23 1.24 -1.39
N GLN A 368 7.22 1.98 -2.50
CA GLN A 368 8.18 1.82 -3.58
C GLN A 368 8.99 3.10 -3.77
N THR A 369 10.28 2.98 -4.11
CA THR A 369 11.09 4.12 -4.56
C THR A 369 10.66 4.59 -5.95
N SER A 370 10.07 3.70 -6.76
CA SER A 370 9.63 3.97 -8.12
C SER A 370 8.57 2.98 -8.59
N PHE A 371 7.62 3.47 -9.38
CA PHE A 371 6.67 2.67 -10.16
C PHE A 371 6.68 3.18 -11.62
N GLY A 372 6.03 2.47 -12.55
CA GLY A 372 6.14 2.81 -13.97
C GLY A 372 5.49 4.13 -14.40
N PRO A 373 4.32 4.55 -13.86
CA PRO A 373 3.78 5.89 -14.09
C PRO A 373 4.21 6.86 -12.99
N ASN A 374 5.04 7.87 -13.31
CA ASN A 374 5.59 8.82 -12.33
C ASN A 374 4.65 10.01 -11.97
N CYS A 375 3.33 9.82 -11.97
CA CYS A 375 2.38 10.91 -11.72
C CYS A 375 2.31 11.33 -10.23
N CYS A 376 2.28 10.38 -9.29
CA CYS A 376 2.02 10.68 -7.88
C CYS A 376 3.10 11.54 -7.20
N PRO A 377 4.41 11.23 -7.31
CA PRO A 377 5.41 11.95 -6.53
C PRO A 377 5.53 13.45 -6.90
N PRO A 378 5.53 13.87 -8.18
CA PRO A 378 5.45 15.29 -8.54
C PRO A 378 4.17 15.97 -8.05
N ASN A 379 3.04 15.26 -8.06
CA ASN A 379 1.74 15.81 -7.66
C ASN A 379 1.66 16.04 -6.14
N ILE A 380 2.19 15.10 -5.34
CA ILE A 380 2.38 15.30 -3.89
C ILE A 380 3.31 16.49 -3.66
N MET A 381 4.43 16.55 -4.38
CA MET A 381 5.44 17.59 -4.20
C MET A 381 4.87 19.00 -4.40
N ARG A 382 4.12 19.24 -5.50
CA ARG A 382 3.50 20.55 -5.73
C ARG A 382 2.48 20.92 -4.65
N LEU A 383 1.65 19.96 -4.24
CA LEU A 383 0.63 20.19 -3.21
C LEU A 383 1.27 20.54 -1.85
N MET A 384 2.33 19.84 -1.48
CA MET A 384 3.08 20.11 -0.24
C MET A 384 3.75 21.49 -0.28
N ALA A 385 4.24 21.92 -1.44
CA ALA A 385 4.86 23.22 -1.61
C ALA A 385 3.85 24.38 -1.54
N GLU A 386 2.59 24.17 -1.94
CA GLU A 386 1.52 25.18 -1.90
C GLU A 386 0.61 25.11 -0.65
N LEU A 387 0.82 24.15 0.27
CA LEU A 387 -0.06 23.88 1.43
C LEU A 387 -0.44 25.13 2.22
N GLY A 388 0.48 26.09 2.36
CA GLY A 388 0.25 27.34 3.08
C GLY A 388 -0.96 28.14 2.56
N THR A 389 -1.25 28.06 1.26
CA THR A 389 -2.38 28.76 0.62
C THR A 389 -3.75 28.23 1.07
N MET A 390 -3.80 27.01 1.60
CA MET A 390 -5.05 26.36 2.03
C MET A 390 -5.38 26.63 3.50
N ILE A 391 -4.44 27.20 4.27
CA ILE A 391 -4.59 27.42 5.72
C ILE A 391 -5.60 28.54 6.01
N TYR A 392 -5.60 29.57 5.17
CA TYR A 392 -6.40 30.77 5.34
C TYR A 392 -7.06 31.19 4.04
N SER A 393 -8.18 31.87 4.16
CA SER A 393 -8.80 32.58 3.05
C SER A 393 -9.34 33.94 3.50
N GLN A 394 -9.60 34.84 2.57
CA GLN A 394 -10.03 36.20 2.84
C GLN A 394 -11.23 36.58 1.96
N LYS A 395 -12.18 37.32 2.54
CA LYS A 395 -13.23 38.01 1.80
C LYS A 395 -13.30 39.46 2.25
N GLU A 396 -12.86 40.38 1.39
CA GLU A 396 -12.76 41.80 1.76
C GLU A 396 -11.95 41.95 3.05
N SER A 397 -12.56 42.39 4.15
CA SER A 397 -11.91 42.52 5.46
C SER A 397 -12.03 41.26 6.34
N ASP A 398 -12.85 40.29 5.96
CA ASP A 398 -13.10 39.07 6.74
C ASP A 398 -11.97 38.05 6.55
N LEU A 399 -11.39 37.58 7.64
CA LEU A 399 -10.32 36.59 7.65
C LEU A 399 -10.88 35.23 8.04
N TYR A 400 -10.56 34.17 7.30
CA TYR A 400 -10.99 32.80 7.57
C TYR A 400 -9.78 31.96 7.97
N VAL A 401 -9.91 31.23 9.07
CA VAL A 401 -8.96 30.21 9.53
C VAL A 401 -9.55 28.86 9.16
N ASN A 402 -9.03 28.27 8.07
CA ASN A 402 -9.52 27.01 7.50
C ASN A 402 -8.84 25.81 8.17
N LEU A 403 -7.50 25.79 8.20
CA LEU A 403 -6.74 24.68 8.78
C LEU A 403 -6.02 25.10 10.07
N PHE A 404 -5.96 24.17 11.03
CA PHE A 404 -5.23 24.34 12.28
C PHE A 404 -3.80 23.85 12.10
N ILE A 405 -2.99 24.67 11.44
CA ILE A 405 -1.59 24.41 11.17
C ILE A 405 -0.81 25.58 11.79
N GLY A 406 0.26 25.27 12.53
CA GLY A 406 1.10 26.30 13.13
C GLY A 406 1.74 27.15 12.05
N SER A 407 1.41 28.44 12.00
CA SER A 407 1.80 29.33 10.91
C SER A 407 1.81 30.80 11.32
N ASN A 408 2.57 31.60 10.59
CA ASN A 408 2.44 33.06 10.59
C ASN A 408 1.85 33.49 9.26
N ALA A 409 0.78 34.27 9.28
CA ALA A 409 0.16 34.81 8.08
C ALA A 409 0.05 36.32 8.12
N ARG A 410 0.15 36.96 6.95
CA ARG A 410 -0.10 38.38 6.75
C ARG A 410 -1.27 38.60 5.82
N PHE A 411 -2.03 39.65 6.09
CA PHE A 411 -3.24 40.03 5.38
C PHE A 411 -3.25 41.54 5.16
N GLU A 412 -3.93 41.97 4.12
CA GLU A 412 -4.28 43.38 3.92
C GLU A 412 -5.77 43.57 4.24
N VAL A 413 -6.08 44.30 5.31
CA VAL A 413 -7.45 44.59 5.76
C VAL A 413 -7.66 46.09 5.72
N ALA A 414 -8.53 46.56 4.81
CA ALA A 414 -8.82 47.99 4.62
C ALA A 414 -7.56 48.88 4.51
N GLY A 415 -6.54 48.42 3.77
CA GLY A 415 -5.27 49.13 3.57
C GLY A 415 -4.30 49.07 4.76
N LYS A 416 -4.61 48.29 5.80
CA LYS A 416 -3.73 48.04 6.94
C LYS A 416 -3.21 46.61 6.92
N THR A 417 -1.97 46.42 7.34
CA THR A 417 -1.41 45.08 7.53
C THR A 417 -1.93 44.47 8.83
N VAL A 418 -2.53 43.29 8.72
CA VAL A 418 -2.96 42.44 9.85
C VAL A 418 -2.16 41.15 9.79
N SER A 419 -1.78 40.60 10.93
CA SER A 419 -1.16 39.28 11.00
C SER A 419 -1.95 38.31 11.88
N LEU A 420 -1.91 37.03 11.52
CA LEU A 420 -2.39 35.94 12.36
C LEU A 420 -1.22 35.00 12.64
N ARG A 421 -0.93 34.77 13.92
CA ARG A 421 0.03 33.74 14.34
C ARG A 421 -0.72 32.59 15.01
N GLN A 422 -0.70 31.43 14.37
CA GLN A 422 -1.22 30.19 14.92
C GLN A 422 -0.12 29.40 15.63
N GLU A 423 -0.34 29.08 16.89
CA GLU A 423 0.50 28.22 17.71
C GLU A 423 -0.32 27.00 18.12
N THR A 424 0.09 25.82 17.64
CA THR A 424 -0.65 24.59 17.85
C THR A 424 0.27 23.38 17.73
N ASN A 425 -0.08 22.30 18.43
CA ASN A 425 0.50 20.97 18.24
C ASN A 425 -0.51 20.02 17.56
N TYR A 426 -1.48 20.58 16.82
CA TYR A 426 -2.42 19.83 15.98
C TYR A 426 -1.65 19.03 14.92
N PRO A 427 -2.01 17.76 14.66
CA PRO A 427 -3.21 17.05 15.08
C PRO A 427 -3.09 16.28 16.41
N TRP A 428 -2.01 16.46 17.17
CA TRP A 428 -1.77 15.73 18.42
C TRP A 428 -2.53 16.32 19.60
N ASP A 429 -2.41 17.63 19.78
CA ASP A 429 -3.29 18.42 20.63
C ASP A 429 -4.36 19.09 19.74
N LEU A 430 -5.63 18.84 20.04
CA LEU A 430 -6.75 19.35 19.24
C LEU A 430 -7.15 20.75 19.72
N SER A 431 -6.17 21.65 19.80
CA SER A 431 -6.33 23.03 20.21
C SER A 431 -5.49 23.96 19.32
N SER A 432 -5.86 25.23 19.21
CA SER A 432 -5.05 26.24 18.50
C SER A 432 -5.16 27.58 19.20
N ARG A 433 -4.01 28.24 19.37
CA ARG A 433 -3.89 29.60 19.88
C ARG A 433 -3.57 30.53 18.72
N ILE A 434 -4.45 31.48 18.44
CA ILE A 434 -4.36 32.39 17.30
C ILE A 434 -4.17 33.81 17.83
N THR A 435 -2.99 34.37 17.65
CA THR A 435 -2.69 35.76 18.03
C THR A 435 -2.97 36.67 16.84
N VAL A 436 -3.78 37.71 17.05
CA VAL A 436 -4.10 38.73 16.07
C VAL A 436 -3.14 39.90 16.26
N GLY A 437 -2.32 40.18 15.25
CA GLY A 437 -1.42 41.32 15.21
C GLY A 437 -2.01 42.45 14.37
N VAL A 438 -2.08 43.65 14.94
CA VAL A 438 -2.57 44.85 14.24
C VAL A 438 -1.72 46.05 14.61
N SER A 439 -1.39 46.89 13.64
CA SER A 439 -0.65 48.14 13.93
C SER A 439 -1.52 49.18 14.66
N GLU A 440 -2.84 49.12 14.44
CA GLU A 440 -3.83 50.00 15.04
C GLU A 440 -5.13 49.23 15.29
N GLN A 441 -5.87 49.62 16.33
CA GLN A 441 -7.15 49.00 16.64
C GLN A 441 -8.11 49.10 15.43
N SER A 442 -8.64 47.96 14.99
CA SER A 442 -9.41 47.85 13.74
C SER A 442 -10.56 46.86 13.86
N GLU A 443 -11.70 47.16 13.23
CA GLU A 443 -12.86 46.25 13.20
C GLU A 443 -12.83 45.34 11.98
N PHE A 444 -12.89 44.03 12.22
CA PHE A 444 -13.11 43.04 11.18
C PHE A 444 -13.53 41.70 11.79
N ASP A 445 -14.01 40.79 10.95
CA ASP A 445 -14.39 39.45 11.36
C ASP A 445 -13.19 38.50 11.25
N VAL A 446 -12.91 37.74 12.31
CA VAL A 446 -12.11 36.52 12.21
C VAL A 446 -13.06 35.32 12.30
N LYS A 447 -13.04 34.46 11.28
CA LYS A 447 -13.93 33.31 11.13
C LYS A 447 -13.12 32.04 11.33
N VAL A 448 -13.34 31.38 12.46
CA VAL A 448 -12.58 30.16 12.83
C VAL A 448 -13.43 28.94 12.49
N ARG A 449 -12.92 28.01 11.69
CA ARG A 449 -13.67 26.79 11.34
C ARG A 449 -14.01 26.01 12.62
N ILE A 450 -15.23 25.51 12.70
CA ILE A 450 -15.62 24.49 13.67
C ILE A 450 -15.74 23.17 12.90
N PRO A 451 -14.77 22.24 13.02
CA PRO A 451 -14.79 21.01 12.24
C PRO A 451 -16.04 20.18 12.50
N GLY A 452 -16.64 19.60 11.46
CA GLY A 452 -17.81 18.72 11.60
C GLY A 452 -17.54 17.58 12.58
N TRP A 453 -16.34 17.00 12.54
CA TRP A 453 -15.95 15.93 13.46
C TRP A 453 -16.01 16.37 14.91
N ALA A 454 -15.68 17.63 15.25
CA ALA A 454 -15.77 18.15 16.62
C ALA A 454 -17.23 18.28 17.11
N CYS A 455 -18.18 18.32 16.19
CA CYS A 455 -19.62 18.40 16.45
C CYS A 455 -20.34 17.04 16.37
N GLY A 456 -19.63 15.95 16.10
CA GLY A 456 -20.22 14.60 15.95
C GLY A 456 -20.73 14.29 14.53
N GLU A 457 -20.46 15.15 13.55
CA GLU A 457 -20.70 14.87 12.13
C GLU A 457 -19.39 14.35 11.50
N PHE A 458 -19.38 13.15 10.93
CA PHE A 458 -18.15 12.63 10.29
C PHE A 458 -17.89 13.30 8.94
N ASP A 459 -18.92 13.32 8.09
CA ASP A 459 -18.96 14.09 6.85
C ASP A 459 -20.41 14.43 6.50
N SER A 460 -20.58 15.40 5.59
CA SER A 460 -21.91 15.81 5.13
C SER A 460 -22.54 14.84 4.12
N GLY A 461 -21.85 13.76 3.76
CA GLY A 461 -22.34 12.71 2.86
C GLY A 461 -23.17 11.65 3.56
N ASN A 462 -23.04 11.52 4.89
CA ASN A 462 -23.67 10.48 5.72
C ASN A 462 -23.26 9.04 5.34
N LEU A 463 -22.19 8.88 4.56
CA LEU A 463 -21.61 7.58 4.21
C LEU A 463 -20.91 6.92 5.41
N TYR A 464 -20.46 7.75 6.37
CA TYR A 464 -19.83 7.34 7.61
C TYR A 464 -20.42 8.08 8.80
N ARG A 465 -20.45 7.43 9.96
CA ARG A 465 -21.06 7.96 11.19
C ARG A 465 -20.28 7.55 12.42
N TYR A 466 -20.19 8.43 13.40
CA TYR A 466 -19.67 8.08 14.73
C TYR A 466 -20.68 7.21 15.49
N ASN A 467 -20.18 6.22 16.22
CA ASN A 467 -21.02 5.38 17.09
C ASN A 467 -21.53 6.14 18.32
N THR A 468 -20.76 7.13 18.76
CA THR A 468 -21.04 7.92 19.95
C THR A 468 -20.90 9.41 19.64
N ALA A 469 -21.70 10.23 20.33
CA ALA A 469 -21.49 11.67 20.35
C ALA A 469 -20.16 12.00 21.05
N PRO A 470 -19.51 13.14 20.71
CA PRO A 470 -18.37 13.66 21.46
C PRO A 470 -18.70 13.77 22.96
N THR A 471 -17.73 13.47 23.83
CA THR A 471 -17.95 13.53 25.30
C THR A 471 -17.97 14.97 25.81
N GLY A 472 -17.33 15.88 25.08
CA GLY A 472 -17.27 17.31 25.37
C GLY A 472 -17.79 18.18 24.23
N LYS A 473 -17.81 19.49 24.47
CA LYS A 473 -18.04 20.50 23.42
C LYS A 473 -16.71 21.17 23.09
N TYR A 474 -16.61 21.72 21.88
CA TYR A 474 -15.53 22.64 21.57
C TYR A 474 -15.67 23.91 22.43
N THR A 475 -14.55 24.53 22.75
CA THR A 475 -14.47 25.80 23.48
C THR A 475 -13.79 26.84 22.60
N LEU A 476 -14.23 28.09 22.74
CA LEU A 476 -13.61 29.24 22.09
C LEU A 476 -13.61 30.40 23.07
N THR A 477 -12.44 30.97 23.30
CA THR A 477 -12.24 32.15 24.14
C THR A 477 -11.48 33.22 23.38
N ILE A 478 -11.69 34.47 23.76
CA ILE A 478 -10.88 35.60 23.32
C ILE A 478 -10.28 36.24 24.58
N ASN A 479 -8.95 36.33 24.64
CA ASN A 479 -8.21 36.83 25.81
C ASN A 479 -8.62 36.13 27.13
N GLY A 480 -8.82 34.80 27.06
CA GLY A 480 -9.24 33.97 28.20
C GLY A 480 -10.71 34.13 28.63
N GLN A 481 -11.51 34.94 27.93
CA GLN A 481 -12.93 35.13 28.21
C GLN A 481 -13.79 34.39 27.18
N THR A 482 -14.84 33.71 27.65
CA THR A 482 -15.83 33.10 26.77
C THR A 482 -16.64 34.20 26.09
N GLU A 483 -16.65 34.21 24.77
CA GLU A 483 -17.39 35.17 23.96
C GLU A 483 -18.61 34.52 23.31
N SER A 484 -19.66 35.30 23.08
CA SER A 484 -20.81 34.86 22.31
C SER A 484 -20.56 35.05 20.82
N TYR A 485 -20.75 34.02 20.02
CA TYR A 485 -20.61 34.04 18.57
C TYR A 485 -21.67 33.17 17.92
N GLN A 486 -21.87 33.38 16.62
CA GLN A 486 -22.69 32.49 15.80
C GLN A 486 -21.79 31.58 14.98
N VAL A 487 -22.17 30.30 14.88
CA VAL A 487 -21.60 29.41 13.87
C VAL A 487 -22.44 29.56 12.61
N LYS A 488 -21.81 30.02 11.53
CA LYS A 488 -22.43 30.18 10.23
C LYS A 488 -21.59 29.45 9.20
N ASP A 489 -22.22 28.60 8.39
CA ASP A 489 -21.57 27.84 7.31
C ASP A 489 -20.33 27.06 7.78
N GLY A 490 -20.35 26.56 9.02
CA GLY A 490 -19.22 25.83 9.63
C GLY A 490 -18.12 26.70 10.28
N PHE A 491 -18.30 28.01 10.39
CA PHE A 491 -17.33 28.93 11.01
C PHE A 491 -17.93 29.71 12.18
N ALA A 492 -17.21 29.78 13.30
CA ALA A 492 -17.48 30.72 14.38
C ALA A 492 -17.11 32.13 13.92
N VAL A 493 -18.09 33.04 13.87
CA VAL A 493 -17.91 34.41 13.39
C VAL A 493 -17.57 35.34 14.57
N LEU A 494 -16.32 35.80 14.62
CA LEU A 494 -15.80 36.67 15.69
C LEU A 494 -15.64 38.10 15.18
N ARG A 495 -16.69 38.90 15.27
CA ARG A 495 -16.65 40.33 14.92
C ARG A 495 -16.23 41.16 16.13
N ARG A 496 -15.08 41.83 16.07
CA ARG A 496 -14.66 42.76 17.12
C ARG A 496 -13.74 43.87 16.62
N GLN A 497 -13.49 44.82 17.51
CA GLN A 497 -12.39 45.78 17.42
C GLN A 497 -11.10 45.12 17.94
N TRP A 498 -10.31 44.55 17.04
CA TRP A 498 -9.08 43.86 17.38
C TRP A 498 -8.00 44.84 17.83
N LYS A 499 -7.32 44.52 18.92
CA LYS A 499 -6.12 45.16 19.46
C LYS A 499 -4.93 44.26 19.24
N ASP A 500 -3.75 44.87 19.18
CA ASP A 500 -2.52 44.13 18.98
C ASP A 500 -2.32 43.10 20.10
N ASN A 501 -1.99 41.87 19.71
CA ASN A 501 -1.82 40.70 20.58
C ASN A 501 -3.10 40.18 21.25
N ASP A 502 -4.28 40.52 20.74
CA ASP A 502 -5.49 39.78 21.07
C ASP A 502 -5.34 38.30 20.70
N VAL A 503 -5.90 37.42 21.51
CA VAL A 503 -5.70 35.97 21.40
C VAL A 503 -7.04 35.28 21.29
N ILE A 504 -7.25 34.52 20.22
CA ILE A 504 -8.33 33.56 20.10
C ILE A 504 -7.76 32.20 20.50
N GLU A 505 -8.38 31.52 21.45
CA GLU A 505 -8.04 30.14 21.78
C GLU A 505 -9.23 29.25 21.45
N VAL A 506 -9.00 28.21 20.66
CA VAL A 506 -10.00 27.20 20.32
C VAL A 506 -9.50 25.83 20.73
N ALA A 507 -10.36 25.03 21.35
CA ALA A 507 -10.07 23.64 21.68
C ALA A 507 -11.26 22.74 21.31
N PHE A 508 -10.96 21.54 20.81
CA PHE A 508 -11.94 20.57 20.33
C PHE A 508 -11.95 19.31 21.20
N PRO A 509 -13.07 18.56 21.22
CA PRO A 509 -13.11 17.26 21.88
C PRO A 509 -12.04 16.31 21.34
N SER A 510 -11.26 15.68 22.23
CA SER A 510 -10.11 14.84 21.88
C SER A 510 -10.39 13.33 21.91
N ASP A 511 -11.67 12.97 21.89
CA ASP A 511 -12.16 11.60 21.95
C ASP A 511 -11.56 10.73 20.84
N VAL A 512 -11.08 9.54 21.22
CA VAL A 512 -10.94 8.43 20.28
C VAL A 512 -12.33 7.93 19.97
N ARG A 513 -12.70 7.89 18.69
CA ARG A 513 -14.04 7.50 18.25
C ARG A 513 -14.03 6.40 17.22
N LEU A 514 -14.98 5.50 17.41
CA LEU A 514 -15.30 4.44 16.47
C LEU A 514 -16.27 4.93 15.41
N VAL A 515 -16.00 4.57 14.16
CA VAL A 515 -16.76 4.97 12.97
C VAL A 515 -17.34 3.74 12.29
N LYS A 516 -18.61 3.84 11.89
CA LYS A 516 -19.30 2.87 11.03
C LYS A 516 -19.52 3.44 9.63
N SER A 517 -19.54 2.55 8.65
CA SER A 517 -19.98 2.86 7.29
C SER A 517 -21.49 2.63 7.13
N ASP A 518 -22.08 3.21 6.09
CA ASP A 518 -23.40 2.82 5.61
C ASP A 518 -23.44 1.32 5.24
N ASP A 519 -24.48 0.61 5.67
CA ASP A 519 -24.60 -0.85 5.48
C ASP A 519 -24.61 -1.31 4.01
N ARG A 520 -24.84 -0.38 3.07
CA ARG A 520 -24.74 -0.67 1.62
C ARG A 520 -23.29 -0.83 1.16
N ALA A 521 -22.31 -0.30 1.88
CA ALA A 521 -20.89 -0.58 1.66
C ALA A 521 -20.55 -1.94 2.28
N LEU A 522 -20.86 -3.02 1.54
CA LEU A 522 -20.91 -4.39 2.07
C LEU A 522 -19.60 -4.86 2.71
N GLU A 523 -18.45 -4.47 2.18
CA GLU A 523 -17.14 -4.82 2.76
C GLU A 523 -16.93 -4.24 4.16
N ASN A 524 -17.60 -3.14 4.51
CA ASN A 524 -17.46 -2.48 5.81
C ASN A 524 -18.59 -2.85 6.81
N LYS A 525 -19.55 -3.66 6.39
CA LYS A 525 -20.68 -4.07 7.25
C LYS A 525 -20.23 -4.95 8.42
N GLY A 526 -20.51 -4.57 9.66
CA GLY A 526 -19.99 -5.29 10.84
C GLY A 526 -18.49 -5.05 11.07
N MET A 527 -17.95 -3.98 10.51
CA MET A 527 -16.61 -3.48 10.77
C MET A 527 -16.69 -2.13 11.47
N THR A 528 -15.61 -1.74 12.14
CA THR A 528 -15.43 -0.41 12.72
C THR A 528 -14.06 0.15 12.36
N ALA A 529 -13.97 1.45 12.18
CA ALA A 529 -12.69 2.15 12.06
C ALA A 529 -12.43 3.04 13.27
N ILE A 530 -11.17 3.37 13.52
CA ILE A 530 -10.73 4.19 14.65
C ILE A 530 -10.28 5.56 14.13
N THR A 531 -10.77 6.63 14.75
CA THR A 531 -10.39 8.00 14.39
C THR A 531 -10.19 8.88 15.62
N ARG A 532 -9.38 9.93 15.47
CA ARG A 532 -9.25 11.00 16.47
C ARG A 532 -8.92 12.31 15.77
N GLY A 533 -9.74 13.34 16.01
CA GLY A 533 -9.64 14.59 15.26
C GLY A 533 -9.71 14.34 13.75
N PRO A 534 -8.78 14.87 12.94
CA PRO A 534 -8.75 14.67 11.49
C PRO A 534 -8.10 13.34 11.07
N LEU A 535 -7.51 12.58 12.01
CA LEU A 535 -6.73 11.39 11.70
C LEU A 535 -7.61 10.14 11.71
N VAL A 536 -7.51 9.38 10.62
CA VAL A 536 -7.87 7.97 10.56
C VAL A 536 -6.70 7.13 11.06
N PHE A 537 -6.96 6.10 11.84
CA PHE A 537 -5.95 5.18 12.34
C PHE A 537 -6.05 3.82 11.66
N CYS A 538 -4.92 3.12 11.60
CA CYS A 538 -4.82 1.73 11.18
C CYS A 538 -4.05 0.91 12.21
N VAL A 539 -4.23 -0.40 12.14
CA VAL A 539 -3.50 -1.40 12.93
C VAL A 539 -2.48 -2.05 12.02
N GLU A 540 -1.19 -1.98 12.36
CA GLU A 540 -0.14 -2.78 11.72
C GLU A 540 0.16 -4.01 12.55
N GLY A 541 0.40 -5.16 11.90
CA GLY A 541 0.79 -6.40 12.56
C GLY A 541 2.06 -6.23 13.41
N LEU A 542 2.95 -5.30 13.04
CA LEU A 542 4.16 -4.95 13.78
C LEU A 542 3.92 -4.46 15.21
N ASP A 543 2.83 -3.72 15.44
CA ASP A 543 2.47 -3.23 16.78
C ASP A 543 1.56 -4.20 17.55
N ASN A 544 1.08 -5.25 16.85
CA ASN A 544 0.06 -6.18 17.32
C ASN A 544 0.55 -7.63 17.18
N HIS A 545 1.87 -7.83 17.31
CA HIS A 545 2.50 -9.14 17.32
C HIS A 545 2.09 -9.93 18.56
N ILE A 546 1.49 -11.09 18.35
CA ILE A 546 1.13 -12.01 19.44
C ILE A 546 1.53 -13.41 18.98
N ASP A 547 2.28 -14.13 19.81
CA ASP A 547 2.78 -15.49 19.52
C ASP A 547 3.59 -15.58 18.20
N ASN A 548 4.35 -14.52 17.87
CA ASN A 548 5.15 -14.38 16.64
C ASN A 548 4.36 -14.38 15.31
N ALA A 549 3.05 -14.12 15.35
CA ALA A 549 2.22 -13.90 14.16
C ALA A 549 1.77 -12.44 14.05
N ASN A 550 1.81 -11.89 12.83
CA ASN A 550 1.25 -10.58 12.47
C ASN A 550 -0.26 -10.73 12.38
N ASN A 551 -1.03 -10.08 13.25
CA ASN A 551 -2.42 -10.45 13.50
C ASN A 551 -3.40 -9.26 13.44
N ALA A 552 -3.26 -8.34 12.48
CA ALA A 552 -4.17 -7.21 12.38
C ALA A 552 -5.61 -7.67 12.04
N PHE A 553 -5.76 -8.71 11.22
CA PHE A 553 -7.07 -9.15 10.74
C PHE A 553 -7.88 -9.96 11.75
N SER A 554 -7.22 -10.53 12.78
CA SER A 554 -7.87 -11.36 13.81
C SER A 554 -8.47 -10.57 14.97
N LEU A 555 -8.20 -9.26 15.03
CA LEU A 555 -8.67 -8.41 16.11
C LEU A 555 -10.16 -8.13 15.97
N ILE A 556 -10.85 -8.24 17.09
CA ILE A 556 -12.24 -7.86 17.26
C ILE A 556 -12.25 -6.62 18.15
N VAL A 557 -12.80 -5.53 17.64
CA VAL A 557 -12.98 -4.25 18.35
C VAL A 557 -14.47 -4.02 18.56
N PRO A 558 -15.05 -4.53 19.68
CA PRO A 558 -16.43 -4.26 20.01
C PRO A 558 -16.73 -2.75 20.06
N GLU A 559 -17.96 -2.37 19.74
CA GLU A 559 -18.37 -0.96 19.77
C GLU A 559 -18.26 -0.33 21.16
N SER A 560 -18.30 -1.16 22.21
CA SER A 560 -18.12 -0.75 23.60
C SER A 560 -16.65 -0.61 24.02
N SER A 561 -15.69 -0.87 23.12
CA SER A 561 -14.26 -0.81 23.43
C SER A 561 -13.86 0.60 23.85
N LYS A 562 -13.10 0.66 24.94
CA LYS A 562 -12.48 1.90 25.42
C LYS A 562 -11.04 1.93 24.92
N LEU A 563 -10.77 2.89 24.05
CA LEU A 563 -9.47 3.10 23.45
C LEU A 563 -8.93 4.45 23.90
N GLU A 564 -7.63 4.51 24.16
CA GLU A 564 -6.96 5.68 24.71
C GLU A 564 -5.88 6.16 23.75
N TYR A 565 -5.78 7.48 23.62
CA TYR A 565 -4.77 8.12 22.80
C TYR A 565 -3.50 8.39 23.61
N ASN A 566 -2.35 8.11 23.02
CA ASN A 566 -1.04 8.44 23.53
C ASN A 566 -0.20 9.13 22.44
N PHE A 567 0.82 9.90 22.80
CA PHE A 567 1.81 10.42 21.86
C PHE A 567 3.15 9.71 22.10
N ASP A 568 3.64 8.99 21.10
CA ASP A 568 4.89 8.24 21.16
C ASP A 568 5.98 9.02 20.41
N SER A 569 6.85 9.69 21.17
CA SER A 569 7.93 10.52 20.61
C SER A 569 9.07 9.72 19.99
N ALA A 570 9.18 8.42 20.29
CA ALA A 570 10.23 7.55 19.76
C ALA A 570 9.80 6.87 18.44
N LEU A 571 8.50 6.62 18.27
CA LEU A 571 7.98 5.95 17.09
C LEU A 571 7.91 6.90 15.88
N LEU A 572 8.65 6.57 14.82
CA LEU A 572 8.63 7.28 13.53
C LEU A 572 8.83 8.80 13.63
N GLY A 573 9.68 9.24 14.57
CA GLY A 573 9.98 10.65 14.78
C GLY A 573 8.89 11.44 15.54
N GLY A 574 7.90 10.75 16.12
CA GLY A 574 6.84 11.34 16.93
C GLY A 574 5.47 11.24 16.27
N ILE A 575 4.68 10.26 16.69
CA ILE A 575 3.31 10.07 16.21
C ILE A 575 2.34 9.78 17.36
N GLY A 576 1.08 10.14 17.17
CA GLY A 576 0.00 9.69 18.04
C GLY A 576 -0.31 8.20 17.85
N THR A 577 -0.52 7.47 18.93
CA THR A 577 -0.95 6.07 18.93
C THR A 577 -2.27 5.94 19.67
N ILE A 578 -3.02 4.87 19.37
CA ILE A 578 -4.25 4.52 20.10
C ILE A 578 -4.11 3.11 20.63
N GLU A 579 -4.31 2.91 21.92
CA GLU A 579 -4.16 1.63 22.59
C GLU A 579 -5.40 1.27 23.41
N GLY A 580 -5.69 -0.01 23.55
CA GLY A 580 -6.81 -0.44 24.39
C GLY A 580 -7.00 -1.96 24.43
N LYS A 581 -7.79 -2.42 25.39
CA LYS A 581 -8.12 -3.85 25.52
C LYS A 581 -9.23 -4.21 24.53
N VAL A 582 -8.96 -5.25 23.76
CA VAL A 582 -9.85 -5.78 22.72
C VAL A 582 -9.85 -7.31 22.78
N GLU A 583 -10.56 -7.96 21.87
CA GLU A 583 -10.52 -9.42 21.72
C GLU A 583 -9.75 -9.78 20.44
N ARG A 584 -9.23 -11.00 20.38
CA ARG A 584 -8.78 -11.65 19.15
C ARG A 584 -9.46 -12.98 18.98
N LEU A 585 -9.72 -13.35 17.73
CA LEU A 585 -10.18 -14.68 17.35
C LEU A 585 -8.97 -15.55 16.99
N LEU A 586 -8.97 -16.81 17.39
CA LEU A 586 -7.89 -17.76 17.08
C LEU A 586 -8.36 -19.21 17.15
N ARG A 587 -7.62 -20.11 16.49
CA ARG A 587 -7.89 -21.55 16.52
C ARG A 587 -7.00 -22.24 17.54
N GLU A 588 -7.60 -22.99 18.46
CA GLU A 588 -6.90 -23.65 19.56
C GLU A 588 -7.40 -25.09 19.82
N GLY A 589 -6.52 -25.92 20.38
CA GLY A 589 -6.82 -27.31 20.77
C GLY A 589 -6.67 -28.33 19.62
N GLU A 590 -6.74 -29.62 19.95
CA GLU A 590 -6.57 -30.72 18.98
C GLU A 590 -7.58 -30.65 17.83
N HIS A 591 -8.77 -30.11 18.09
CA HIS A 591 -9.84 -29.92 17.11
C HIS A 591 -9.87 -28.52 16.45
N ARG A 592 -8.88 -27.65 16.72
CA ARG A 592 -8.74 -26.30 16.13
C ARG A 592 -10.00 -25.43 16.25
N GLU A 593 -10.64 -25.47 17.42
CA GLU A 593 -11.84 -24.70 17.72
C GLU A 593 -11.54 -23.20 17.73
N LEU A 594 -12.48 -22.38 17.23
CA LEU A 594 -12.39 -20.94 17.34
C LEU A 594 -12.62 -20.48 18.78
N LYS A 595 -11.69 -19.71 19.33
CA LYS A 595 -11.73 -19.16 20.67
C LYS A 595 -11.39 -17.69 20.66
N ARG A 596 -12.11 -16.93 21.48
CA ARG A 596 -11.77 -15.54 21.78
C ARG A 596 -10.73 -15.48 22.89
N ARG A 597 -9.76 -14.58 22.73
CA ARG A 597 -8.78 -14.25 23.77
C ARG A 597 -8.70 -12.73 23.93
N PRO A 598 -8.69 -12.21 25.17
CA PRO A 598 -8.35 -10.82 25.40
C PRO A 598 -6.96 -10.50 24.88
N THR A 599 -6.79 -9.32 24.28
CA THR A 599 -5.49 -8.78 23.87
C THR A 599 -5.46 -7.26 24.01
N THR A 600 -4.31 -6.66 23.76
CA THR A 600 -4.15 -5.21 23.62
C THR A 600 -3.98 -4.90 22.13
N LEU A 601 -4.75 -3.93 21.62
CA LEU A 601 -4.54 -3.34 20.31
C LEU A 601 -3.65 -2.10 20.44
N LYS A 602 -2.78 -1.89 19.46
CA LYS A 602 -2.08 -0.62 19.22
C LYS A 602 -2.29 -0.19 17.78
N ALA A 603 -2.85 0.99 17.57
CA ALA A 603 -3.07 1.59 16.27
C ALA A 603 -2.20 2.84 16.09
N ILE A 604 -1.83 3.12 14.85
CA ILE A 604 -1.06 4.29 14.41
C ILE A 604 -1.86 5.08 13.37
N PRO A 605 -1.53 6.35 13.07
CA PRO A 605 -2.24 7.10 12.05
C PRO A 605 -2.06 6.45 10.68
N TYR A 606 -3.11 6.41 9.87
CA TYR A 606 -3.12 5.73 8.57
C TYR A 606 -1.95 6.17 7.70
N TYR A 607 -1.67 7.48 7.60
CA TYR A 607 -0.56 7.96 6.78
C TYR A 607 0.81 7.34 7.15
N ALA A 608 0.97 6.87 8.39
CA ALA A 608 2.23 6.34 8.91
C ALA A 608 2.45 4.85 8.57
N PHE A 609 1.44 4.13 8.08
CA PHE A 609 1.57 2.71 7.73
C PHE A 609 2.68 2.49 6.69
N GLY A 610 3.38 1.36 6.71
CA GLY A 610 4.37 0.98 5.70
C GLY A 610 5.68 1.81 5.72
N ASN A 611 5.96 2.54 6.80
CA ASN A 611 7.24 3.26 7.02
C ASN A 611 8.28 2.38 7.74
N ARG A 612 7.90 1.15 8.08
CA ARG A 612 8.71 0.17 8.82
C ARG A 612 8.75 -1.13 8.01
N GLU A 613 8.94 -2.25 8.70
CA GLU A 613 8.70 -3.58 8.17
C GLU A 613 7.23 -3.71 7.77
N ALA A 614 6.92 -4.33 6.64
CA ALA A 614 5.51 -4.59 6.37
C ALA A 614 5.03 -5.94 6.87
N THR A 615 3.78 -5.82 7.27
CA THR A 615 3.00 -6.73 8.05
C THR A 615 1.58 -6.56 7.56
N GLU A 616 0.63 -7.29 8.14
CA GLU A 616 -0.78 -6.99 7.90
C GLU A 616 -1.08 -5.55 8.31
N MET A 617 -1.93 -4.87 7.56
CA MET A 617 -2.46 -3.56 7.93
C MET A 617 -3.95 -3.52 7.69
N ALA A 618 -4.72 -2.99 8.65
CA ALA A 618 -6.16 -2.78 8.50
C ALA A 618 -6.62 -1.46 9.11
N VAL A 619 -7.45 -0.72 8.36
CA VAL A 619 -8.20 0.45 8.83
C VAL A 619 -9.56 0.03 9.40
N TRP A 620 -10.27 -0.84 8.69
CA TRP A 620 -11.52 -1.44 9.14
C TRP A 620 -11.21 -2.72 9.90
N LEU A 621 -11.65 -2.78 11.15
CA LEU A 621 -11.46 -3.89 12.07
C LEU A 621 -12.82 -4.54 12.37
N ALA A 622 -12.83 -5.84 12.61
CA ALA A 622 -14.06 -6.56 12.90
C ALA A 622 -14.73 -6.01 14.17
N SER A 623 -16.03 -5.71 14.14
CA SER A 623 -16.75 -5.34 15.37
C SER A 623 -17.13 -6.54 16.23
N ASP A 624 -17.20 -7.73 15.60
CA ASP A 624 -17.48 -9.01 16.23
C ASP A 624 -16.79 -10.15 15.46
N GLU A 625 -16.89 -11.38 15.97
CA GLU A 625 -16.18 -12.54 15.42
C GLU A 625 -16.61 -12.95 14.02
N THR A 626 -17.79 -12.53 13.53
CA THR A 626 -18.28 -12.89 12.18
C THR A 626 -17.47 -12.25 11.07
N ARG A 627 -16.72 -11.20 11.40
CA ARG A 627 -15.88 -10.44 10.48
C ARG A 627 -14.38 -10.53 10.79
N ALA A 628 -14.00 -11.15 11.91
CA ALA A 628 -12.60 -11.33 12.25
C ALA A 628 -12.01 -12.48 11.43
N GLU A 629 -10.82 -12.27 10.90
CA GLU A 629 -10.14 -13.25 10.05
C GLU A 629 -9.08 -13.97 10.88
N THR A 630 -9.12 -15.30 10.85
CA THR A 630 -8.09 -16.15 11.43
C THR A 630 -7.45 -16.95 10.32
N PHE A 631 -6.21 -17.40 10.54
CA PHE A 631 -5.63 -18.40 9.65
C PHE A 631 -6.62 -19.56 9.48
N PRO A 632 -6.91 -19.95 8.23
CA PRO A 632 -7.86 -21.02 7.98
C PRO A 632 -7.43 -22.34 8.62
N ALA A 633 -8.41 -23.22 8.84
CA ALA A 633 -8.11 -24.54 9.35
C ALA A 633 -7.26 -25.31 8.34
N VAL A 634 -6.43 -26.22 8.84
CA VAL A 634 -5.60 -27.05 7.96
C VAL A 634 -6.47 -28.01 7.19
N THR A 635 -6.40 -27.89 5.88
CA THR A 635 -7.07 -28.77 4.92
C THR A 635 -6.04 -29.58 4.15
N LEU A 636 -6.49 -30.65 3.49
CA LEU A 636 -5.65 -31.42 2.57
C LEU A 636 -5.00 -30.50 1.53
N ALA A 637 -5.77 -29.57 0.95
CA ALA A 637 -5.29 -28.57 -0.01
C ALA A 637 -4.17 -27.70 0.56
N SER A 638 -4.33 -27.15 1.78
CA SER A 638 -3.33 -26.27 2.42
C SER A 638 -1.98 -26.94 2.73
N THR A 639 -1.96 -28.27 2.82
CA THR A 639 -0.73 -29.07 3.00
C THR A 639 -0.14 -29.61 1.71
N SER A 640 -0.86 -29.43 0.59
CA SER A 640 -0.46 -29.97 -0.69
C SER A 640 0.51 -29.05 -1.42
N LEU A 641 1.39 -29.61 -2.23
CA LEU A 641 2.16 -28.82 -3.18
C LEU A 641 1.25 -28.45 -4.35
N ALA A 642 1.05 -27.15 -4.56
CA ALA A 642 0.24 -26.63 -5.66
C ALA A 642 1.10 -26.22 -6.85
N THR A 643 0.74 -26.67 -8.06
CA THR A 643 1.40 -26.25 -9.31
C THR A 643 0.38 -25.97 -10.41
N SER A 644 0.78 -25.21 -11.44
CA SER A 644 -0.10 -24.84 -12.56
C SER A 644 0.63 -24.83 -13.91
N SER A 645 -0.15 -24.89 -15.00
CA SER A 645 0.34 -24.71 -16.38
C SER A 645 0.70 -23.27 -16.73
N CYS A 646 0.30 -22.31 -15.90
CA CYS A 646 0.40 -20.87 -16.15
C CYS A 646 1.48 -20.20 -15.27
N GLY A 647 2.39 -21.00 -14.70
CA GLY A 647 3.49 -20.53 -13.84
C GLY A 647 3.06 -20.06 -12.44
N HIS A 648 4.03 -19.62 -11.63
CA HIS A 648 3.83 -19.08 -10.27
C HIS A 648 3.50 -17.57 -10.26
N GLY A 649 2.86 -17.06 -11.33
CA GLY A 649 2.49 -15.65 -11.44
C GLY A 649 3.64 -14.68 -11.64
N SER A 650 4.88 -15.13 -11.87
CA SER A 650 5.94 -14.22 -12.28
C SER A 650 5.73 -13.78 -13.73
N VAL A 651 5.77 -12.46 -13.99
CA VAL A 651 5.67 -11.88 -15.34
C VAL A 651 6.76 -12.40 -16.29
N ALA A 652 7.84 -13.01 -15.78
CA ALA A 652 8.93 -13.51 -16.62
C ALA A 652 8.64 -14.86 -17.30
N GLU A 653 7.84 -15.73 -16.68
CA GLU A 653 7.55 -17.08 -17.20
C GLU A 653 6.34 -17.12 -18.16
N ASN A 654 5.54 -16.04 -18.15
CA ASN A 654 4.31 -15.91 -18.94
C ASN A 654 4.52 -15.27 -20.33
N TYR A 655 5.76 -14.99 -20.75
CA TYR A 655 6.07 -14.32 -22.03
C TYR A 655 7.30 -14.89 -22.77
N PRO A 656 7.25 -16.08 -23.38
CA PRO A 656 8.31 -16.53 -24.27
C PRO A 656 8.20 -15.84 -25.64
N GLY A 657 9.26 -15.16 -26.09
CA GLY A 657 9.35 -14.56 -27.43
C GLY A 657 9.18 -13.03 -27.49
N ASN A 658 8.74 -12.40 -26.41
CA ASN A 658 8.80 -10.96 -26.21
C ASN A 658 9.63 -10.71 -24.96
N ASN A 659 10.74 -9.96 -25.06
CA ASN A 659 11.46 -9.50 -23.88
C ASN A 659 10.47 -8.69 -23.02
N PRO A 660 10.07 -9.17 -21.82
CA PRO A 660 9.28 -8.33 -20.95
C PRO A 660 10.08 -7.04 -20.71
N PRO A 661 9.40 -5.90 -20.55
CA PRO A 661 10.05 -4.74 -20.00
C PRO A 661 10.79 -5.17 -18.72
N THR A 662 12.06 -4.76 -18.58
CA THR A 662 12.85 -4.98 -17.35
C THR A 662 12.04 -4.53 -16.13
N VAL A 663 12.39 -4.95 -14.90
CA VAL A 663 11.71 -4.45 -13.67
C VAL A 663 11.54 -2.92 -13.69
N ALA A 664 12.51 -2.20 -14.26
CA ALA A 664 12.50 -0.75 -14.47
C ALA A 664 11.50 -0.21 -15.52
N ARG A 665 10.97 -1.07 -16.40
CA ARG A 665 10.00 -0.75 -17.45
C ARG A 665 8.61 -1.36 -17.19
N ARG A 666 8.41 -2.15 -16.13
CA ARG A 666 7.09 -2.64 -15.74
C ARG A 666 6.27 -1.49 -15.14
N MET A 667 5.01 -1.34 -15.55
CA MET A 667 4.11 -0.35 -14.93
C MET A 667 3.89 -0.67 -13.44
N TYR A 668 3.86 -1.98 -13.12
CA TYR A 668 3.76 -2.54 -11.78
C TYR A 668 4.66 -3.77 -11.65
N PRO A 669 5.82 -3.69 -10.94
CA PRO A 669 6.76 -4.82 -10.87
C PRO A 669 6.26 -6.01 -10.05
N TRP A 670 5.23 -5.78 -9.22
CA TRP A 670 4.55 -6.72 -8.35
C TRP A 670 3.04 -6.51 -8.52
N SER A 671 2.26 -7.57 -8.71
CA SER A 671 0.80 -7.51 -8.62
C SER A 671 0.42 -7.21 -7.16
N GLN A 672 0.27 -5.93 -6.84
CA GLN A 672 -0.18 -5.48 -5.50
C GLN A 672 -1.68 -5.76 -5.24
N ASP A 673 -2.39 -6.38 -6.19
CA ASP A 673 -3.80 -6.81 -6.07
C ASP A 673 -3.97 -8.25 -5.58
N GLY A 674 -2.89 -8.94 -5.20
CA GLY A 674 -2.96 -10.34 -4.79
C GLY A 674 -3.13 -11.33 -5.95
N SER A 675 -3.03 -10.90 -7.22
CA SER A 675 -3.12 -11.79 -8.39
C SER A 675 -1.82 -12.55 -8.64
N GLY A 676 -1.94 -13.85 -8.97
CA GLY A 676 -0.86 -14.67 -9.50
C GLY A 676 -0.16 -15.60 -8.50
N SER A 677 -0.50 -15.56 -7.21
CA SER A 677 0.07 -16.54 -6.27
C SER A 677 -0.63 -17.89 -6.39
N ILE A 678 0.14 -18.95 -6.63
CA ILE A 678 -0.37 -20.33 -6.59
C ILE A 678 -0.80 -20.76 -5.19
N SER A 679 -0.34 -20.06 -4.14
CA SER A 679 -0.77 -20.37 -2.77
C SER A 679 -2.21 -19.94 -2.48
N ALA A 680 -2.73 -18.96 -3.25
CA ALA A 680 -4.06 -18.37 -3.04
C ALA A 680 -5.17 -19.42 -3.11
N ILE A 681 -5.06 -20.37 -4.05
CA ILE A 681 -6.08 -21.41 -4.26
C ILE A 681 -6.21 -22.40 -3.09
N SER A 682 -5.39 -22.29 -2.04
CA SER A 682 -5.38 -23.19 -0.89
C SER A 682 -5.19 -22.45 0.43
N ASP A 683 -5.37 -21.13 0.43
CA ASP A 683 -5.15 -20.33 1.64
C ASP A 683 -6.26 -20.56 2.67
N GLY A 684 -7.42 -21.06 2.25
CA GLY A 684 -8.60 -21.40 3.04
C GLY A 684 -9.48 -20.19 3.36
N LEU A 685 -9.21 -19.04 2.74
CA LEU A 685 -10.00 -17.83 2.91
C LEU A 685 -11.29 -17.95 2.10
N THR A 686 -12.40 -17.56 2.72
CA THR A 686 -13.68 -17.53 2.01
C THR A 686 -13.88 -16.15 1.40
N PRO A 687 -13.95 -16.03 0.07
CA PRO A 687 -14.14 -14.74 -0.57
C PRO A 687 -15.54 -14.17 -0.33
N VAL A 688 -15.63 -12.85 -0.38
CA VAL A 688 -16.92 -12.13 -0.28
C VAL A 688 -17.81 -12.46 -1.48
N ASN A 689 -17.23 -12.43 -2.67
CA ASN A 689 -17.85 -12.72 -3.96
C ASN A 689 -16.75 -13.00 -5.02
N SER A 690 -17.11 -13.33 -6.26
CA SER A 690 -16.13 -13.60 -7.33
C SER A 690 -15.33 -12.35 -7.72
N GLU A 691 -15.83 -11.16 -7.42
CA GLU A 691 -15.17 -9.88 -7.66
C GLU A 691 -14.22 -9.48 -6.54
N ASP A 692 -14.20 -10.22 -5.43
CA ASP A 692 -13.43 -9.94 -4.24
C ASP A 692 -11.96 -9.70 -4.58
N GLY A 693 -11.56 -8.44 -4.64
CA GLY A 693 -10.16 -8.05 -4.79
C GLY A 693 -9.47 -7.84 -3.44
N SER A 694 -10.17 -8.15 -2.35
CA SER A 694 -9.63 -8.26 -1.00
C SER A 694 -9.15 -9.68 -0.66
N SER A 695 -9.16 -10.60 -1.63
CA SER A 695 -8.58 -11.93 -1.48
C SER A 695 -7.51 -12.15 -2.55
N THR A 696 -6.41 -12.81 -2.20
CA THR A 696 -5.45 -13.25 -3.21
C THR A 696 -6.11 -14.27 -4.14
N PHE A 697 -5.67 -14.35 -5.39
CA PHE A 697 -6.18 -15.33 -6.33
C PHE A 697 -5.11 -15.78 -7.31
N LEU A 698 -5.20 -17.04 -7.74
CA LEU A 698 -4.38 -17.52 -8.85
C LEU A 698 -4.98 -17.00 -10.15
N ARG A 699 -4.17 -16.25 -10.88
CA ARG A 699 -4.49 -15.81 -12.23
C ARG A 699 -4.07 -16.89 -13.23
N LEU A 700 -5.01 -17.34 -14.05
CA LEU A 700 -4.80 -18.35 -15.09
C LEU A 700 -4.62 -17.65 -16.44
N ARG A 701 -3.39 -17.69 -16.95
CA ARG A 701 -3.02 -17.11 -18.25
C ARG A 701 -2.15 -18.08 -19.05
N PRO A 702 -2.73 -18.91 -19.92
CA PRO A 702 -1.98 -19.85 -20.73
C PRO A 702 -1.13 -19.14 -21.79
N GLN A 703 0.03 -19.71 -22.12
CA GLN A 703 0.95 -19.15 -23.12
C GLN A 703 0.36 -19.18 -24.54
N SER A 704 -0.54 -20.13 -24.83
CA SER A 704 -1.25 -20.22 -26.10
C SER A 704 -2.56 -21.00 -25.93
N GLY A 705 -3.61 -20.60 -26.65
CA GLY A 705 -4.93 -21.24 -26.57
C GLY A 705 -5.71 -20.84 -25.31
N SER A 706 -6.72 -21.65 -25.01
CA SER A 706 -7.69 -21.46 -23.92
C SER A 706 -7.48 -22.42 -22.74
N SER A 707 -6.59 -23.39 -22.86
CA SER A 707 -6.46 -24.48 -21.89
C SER A 707 -5.45 -24.14 -20.79
N ALA A 708 -5.85 -24.37 -19.54
CA ALA A 708 -5.00 -24.27 -18.36
C ALA A 708 -5.20 -25.50 -17.45
N TRP A 709 -4.24 -25.80 -16.59
CA TRP A 709 -4.43 -26.77 -15.50
C TRP A 709 -3.84 -26.26 -14.19
N VAL A 710 -4.42 -26.72 -13.08
CA VAL A 710 -3.89 -26.59 -11.73
C VAL A 710 -3.91 -27.95 -11.06
N GLN A 711 -2.95 -28.24 -10.18
CA GLN A 711 -2.88 -29.54 -9.50
C GLN A 711 -2.38 -29.41 -8.07
N TYR A 712 -2.78 -30.37 -7.25
CA TYR A 712 -2.25 -30.64 -5.92
C TYR A 712 -1.52 -31.98 -5.92
N ASP A 713 -0.29 -31.97 -5.41
CA ASP A 713 0.44 -33.16 -4.99
C ASP A 713 0.33 -33.28 -3.47
N PHE A 714 -0.34 -34.34 -3.01
CA PHE A 714 -0.57 -34.59 -1.59
C PHE A 714 0.70 -35.09 -0.91
N THR A 715 0.76 -34.93 0.41
CA THR A 715 1.87 -35.42 1.24
C THR A 715 1.91 -36.94 1.31
N GLY A 716 0.80 -37.60 1.01
CA GLY A 716 0.69 -39.04 0.81
C GLY A 716 -0.65 -39.42 0.19
N PRO A 717 -0.83 -40.69 -0.21
CA PRO A 717 -2.10 -41.18 -0.71
C PRO A 717 -3.23 -41.02 0.31
N THR A 718 -4.33 -40.40 -0.12
CA THR A 718 -5.51 -40.09 0.70
C THR A 718 -6.78 -40.43 -0.05
N GLN A 719 -7.83 -40.81 0.69
CA GLN A 719 -9.17 -40.94 0.11
C GLN A 719 -9.81 -39.57 -0.10
N VAL A 720 -10.21 -39.27 -1.33
CA VAL A 720 -10.91 -38.03 -1.68
C VAL A 720 -12.22 -38.35 -2.39
N SER A 721 -13.27 -37.59 -2.10
CA SER A 721 -14.60 -37.80 -2.68
C SER A 721 -15.30 -36.54 -3.18
N SER A 722 -14.78 -35.35 -2.86
CA SER A 722 -15.30 -34.10 -3.40
C SER A 722 -14.26 -32.99 -3.44
N VAL A 723 -14.49 -32.02 -4.33
CA VAL A 723 -13.75 -30.75 -4.40
C VAL A 723 -14.73 -29.59 -4.50
N SER A 724 -14.33 -28.38 -4.12
CA SER A 724 -15.09 -27.16 -4.43
C SER A 724 -14.18 -26.06 -4.95
N VAL A 725 -14.61 -25.37 -6.01
CA VAL A 725 -13.84 -24.28 -6.64
C VAL A 725 -14.60 -22.97 -6.52
N TYR A 726 -13.91 -21.91 -6.14
CA TYR A 726 -14.43 -20.55 -6.18
C TYR A 726 -13.73 -19.78 -7.30
N TRP A 727 -14.49 -19.43 -8.33
CA TRP A 727 -13.96 -18.76 -9.52
C TRP A 727 -13.84 -17.26 -9.31
N LYS A 728 -12.77 -16.68 -9.84
CA LYS A 728 -12.56 -15.24 -9.93
C LYS A 728 -13.28 -14.68 -11.14
N ASP A 729 -14.04 -13.61 -10.95
CA ASP A 729 -14.55 -12.75 -11.99
C ASP A 729 -14.34 -11.32 -11.51
N ASP A 730 -13.32 -10.61 -12.01
CA ASP A 730 -13.01 -9.25 -11.58
C ASP A 730 -13.81 -8.18 -12.36
N LYS A 731 -14.83 -8.59 -13.14
CA LYS A 731 -15.56 -7.76 -14.15
C LYS A 731 -14.65 -7.14 -15.21
N GLN A 732 -13.36 -7.39 -15.14
CA GLN A 732 -12.31 -6.72 -15.89
C GLN A 732 -11.65 -7.77 -16.76
N PHE A 733 -10.59 -8.44 -16.34
CA PHE A 733 -9.80 -9.33 -17.19
C PHE A 733 -10.07 -10.80 -16.94
N CYS A 734 -10.15 -11.20 -15.67
CA CYS A 734 -10.47 -12.56 -15.28
C CYS A 734 -11.98 -12.76 -15.38
N VAL A 735 -12.40 -13.68 -16.25
CA VAL A 735 -13.79 -14.13 -16.35
C VAL A 735 -13.93 -15.57 -15.87
N LEU A 736 -15.17 -15.98 -15.62
CA LEU A 736 -15.49 -17.37 -15.31
C LEU A 736 -15.04 -18.28 -16.47
N PRO A 737 -14.53 -19.50 -16.19
CA PRO A 737 -14.09 -20.41 -17.24
C PRO A 737 -15.29 -20.92 -18.06
N ALA A 738 -15.03 -21.33 -19.30
CA ALA A 738 -16.03 -21.96 -20.14
C ALA A 738 -16.41 -23.36 -19.62
N SER A 739 -15.42 -24.13 -19.16
CA SER A 739 -15.64 -25.43 -18.52
C SER A 739 -14.40 -25.88 -17.74
N TRP A 740 -14.54 -26.95 -16.95
CA TRP A 740 -13.42 -27.62 -16.31
C TRP A 740 -13.75 -29.10 -16.06
N THR A 741 -12.71 -29.90 -15.82
CA THR A 741 -12.82 -31.32 -15.44
C THR A 741 -11.78 -31.67 -14.36
N LEU A 742 -11.96 -32.82 -13.70
CA LEU A 742 -11.10 -33.27 -12.61
C LEU A 742 -10.51 -34.66 -12.88
N LEU A 743 -9.21 -34.79 -12.64
CA LEU A 743 -8.44 -36.02 -12.75
C LEU A 743 -7.78 -36.36 -11.40
N TYR A 744 -7.55 -37.66 -11.17
CA TYR A 744 -6.78 -38.17 -10.05
C TYR A 744 -5.56 -38.95 -10.56
N ARG A 745 -4.48 -38.99 -9.76
CA ARG A 745 -3.27 -39.73 -10.09
C ARG A 745 -3.38 -41.19 -9.66
N ASP A 746 -3.05 -42.10 -10.57
CA ASP A 746 -2.99 -43.55 -10.34
C ASP A 746 -1.67 -44.08 -10.92
N GLY A 747 -0.68 -44.29 -10.05
CA GLY A 747 0.71 -44.47 -10.46
C GLY A 747 1.22 -43.24 -11.22
N ASP A 748 1.78 -43.45 -12.40
CA ASP A 748 2.29 -42.37 -13.25
C ASP A 748 1.24 -41.77 -14.21
N GLN A 749 -0.04 -42.15 -14.07
CA GLN A 749 -1.11 -41.74 -15.00
C GLN A 749 -2.19 -40.89 -14.33
N TRP A 750 -2.70 -39.91 -15.07
CA TRP A 750 -3.88 -39.12 -14.69
C TRP A 750 -5.15 -39.72 -15.28
N LYS A 751 -6.14 -40.02 -14.44
CA LYS A 751 -7.41 -40.61 -14.84
C LYS A 751 -8.59 -39.71 -14.45
N PRO A 752 -9.64 -39.58 -15.28
CA PRO A 752 -10.84 -38.82 -14.91
C PRO A 752 -11.56 -39.44 -13.71
N VAL A 753 -12.09 -38.59 -12.83
CA VAL A 753 -12.95 -39.04 -11.72
C VAL A 753 -14.27 -39.63 -12.26
N GLN A 754 -14.81 -40.62 -11.55
CA GLN A 754 -16.01 -41.35 -11.99
C GLN A 754 -17.28 -40.79 -11.35
N SER A 755 -18.34 -40.64 -12.16
CA SER A 755 -19.67 -40.15 -11.73
C SER A 755 -19.64 -38.76 -11.04
N PRO A 756 -19.03 -37.72 -11.64
CA PRO A 756 -19.07 -36.38 -11.07
C PRO A 756 -20.50 -35.84 -11.04
N SER A 757 -20.88 -35.19 -9.94
CA SER A 757 -22.17 -34.50 -9.78
C SER A 757 -22.35 -33.28 -10.70
N GLY A 758 -21.27 -32.85 -11.38
CA GLY A 758 -21.24 -31.75 -12.33
C GLY A 758 -20.07 -30.81 -12.05
N TYR A 759 -19.61 -30.08 -13.06
CA TYR A 759 -18.49 -29.11 -12.96
C TYR A 759 -19.04 -27.69 -13.02
N GLY A 760 -19.47 -27.16 -11.87
CA GLY A 760 -20.11 -25.84 -11.79
C GLY A 760 -19.17 -24.66 -12.10
N ILE A 761 -19.73 -23.59 -12.66
CA ILE A 761 -19.06 -22.31 -12.94
C ILE A 761 -19.90 -21.11 -12.46
N GLN A 762 -20.77 -21.31 -11.49
CA GLN A 762 -21.62 -20.26 -10.94
C GLN A 762 -20.77 -19.21 -10.23
N LYS A 763 -21.13 -17.94 -10.46
CA LYS A 763 -20.52 -16.77 -9.84
C LYS A 763 -20.90 -16.68 -8.36
N ASP A 764 -20.04 -16.06 -7.56
CA ASP A 764 -20.28 -15.67 -6.17
C ASP A 764 -20.61 -16.85 -5.23
N MET A 765 -20.11 -18.05 -5.56
CA MET A 765 -20.29 -19.24 -4.73
C MET A 765 -19.22 -20.31 -4.97
N TYR A 766 -19.10 -21.23 -4.00
CA TYR A 766 -18.34 -22.46 -4.18
C TYR A 766 -19.08 -23.42 -5.12
N ASN A 767 -18.39 -23.83 -6.18
CA ASN A 767 -18.85 -24.82 -7.13
C ASN A 767 -18.40 -26.21 -6.67
N LYS A 768 -19.23 -26.87 -5.86
CA LYS A 768 -18.94 -28.21 -5.31
C LYS A 768 -19.16 -29.31 -6.34
N THR A 769 -18.19 -30.20 -6.47
CA THR A 769 -18.23 -31.42 -7.29
C THR A 769 -17.91 -32.64 -6.43
N SER A 770 -18.91 -33.46 -6.14
CA SER A 770 -18.74 -34.81 -5.57
C SER A 770 -18.58 -35.86 -6.67
N PHE A 771 -17.81 -36.92 -6.41
CA PHE A 771 -17.53 -38.03 -7.32
C PHE A 771 -17.30 -39.34 -6.54
N THR A 772 -17.18 -40.46 -7.26
CA THR A 772 -16.89 -41.77 -6.65
C THR A 772 -15.54 -41.69 -5.92
N PRO A 773 -15.46 -42.05 -4.61
CA PRO A 773 -14.23 -41.88 -3.84
C PRO A 773 -13.02 -42.57 -4.49
N VAL A 774 -11.89 -41.87 -4.56
CA VAL A 774 -10.62 -42.37 -5.09
C VAL A 774 -9.55 -42.29 -4.01
N TYR A 775 -8.62 -43.24 -4.02
CA TYR A 775 -7.43 -43.21 -3.17
C TYR A 775 -6.25 -42.79 -4.05
N THR A 776 -5.70 -41.61 -3.80
CA THR A 776 -4.72 -40.97 -4.69
C THR A 776 -3.79 -40.07 -3.90
N ASP A 777 -2.60 -39.81 -4.42
CA ASP A 777 -1.65 -38.83 -3.90
C ASP A 777 -1.62 -37.54 -4.73
N GLY A 778 -2.55 -37.36 -5.67
CA GLY A 778 -2.66 -36.10 -6.42
C GLY A 778 -3.96 -35.91 -7.17
N LEU A 779 -4.37 -34.65 -7.30
CA LEU A 779 -5.51 -34.22 -8.11
C LEU A 779 -5.08 -33.15 -9.11
N ARG A 780 -5.67 -33.19 -10.31
CA ARG A 780 -5.48 -32.17 -11.34
C ARG A 780 -6.83 -31.69 -11.85
N MET A 781 -6.98 -30.38 -11.92
CA MET A 781 -8.07 -29.71 -12.60
C MET A 781 -7.60 -29.24 -13.97
N GLU A 782 -8.30 -29.67 -15.02
CA GLU A 782 -8.12 -29.15 -16.38
C GLU A 782 -9.23 -28.16 -16.68
N ILE A 783 -8.86 -26.98 -17.14
CA ILE A 783 -9.71 -25.79 -17.23
C ILE A 783 -9.66 -25.28 -18.66
N GLU A 784 -10.84 -25.03 -19.22
CA GLU A 784 -11.01 -24.35 -20.49
C GLU A 784 -11.50 -22.92 -20.21
N LEU A 785 -10.65 -21.94 -20.48
CA LEU A 785 -10.95 -20.53 -20.29
C LEU A 785 -11.93 -20.04 -21.34
N ASP A 786 -12.87 -19.18 -20.93
CA ASP A 786 -13.74 -18.51 -21.88
C ASP A 786 -12.98 -17.41 -22.61
N LYS A 787 -13.40 -17.13 -23.85
CA LYS A 787 -12.79 -16.11 -24.68
C LYS A 787 -13.36 -14.75 -24.33
N ARG A 788 -12.47 -13.78 -24.18
CA ARG A 788 -12.82 -12.37 -24.24
C ARG A 788 -12.46 -11.83 -25.61
N VAL A 789 -13.41 -11.17 -26.26
CA VAL A 789 -13.18 -10.46 -27.51
C VAL A 789 -13.05 -8.98 -27.19
N TYR A 790 -11.87 -8.43 -27.41
CA TYR A 790 -11.68 -6.99 -27.44
C TYR A 790 -11.85 -6.52 -28.89
N LYS A 791 -12.57 -5.42 -29.07
CA LYS A 791 -12.83 -4.86 -30.39
C LYS A 791 -11.82 -3.78 -30.75
N THR A 792 -11.66 -3.58 -32.04
CA THR A 792 -10.92 -2.45 -32.59
C THR A 792 -11.46 -1.14 -31.99
N GLY A 793 -10.58 -0.31 -31.43
CA GLY A 793 -10.94 0.93 -30.74
C GLY A 793 -11.26 0.77 -29.25
N GLU A 794 -11.33 -0.46 -28.72
CA GLU A 794 -11.40 -0.69 -27.27
C GLU A 794 -10.01 -0.66 -26.64
N LEU A 795 -9.96 -0.38 -25.33
CA LEU A 795 -8.77 -0.63 -24.54
C LEU A 795 -8.56 -2.16 -24.44
N GLY A 796 -7.42 -2.65 -24.92
CA GLY A 796 -7.13 -4.07 -24.99
C GLY A 796 -6.92 -4.74 -23.61
N GLN A 797 -6.27 -5.90 -23.63
CA GLN A 797 -5.79 -6.58 -22.42
C GLN A 797 -4.89 -5.66 -21.56
N PRO A 798 -4.59 -6.00 -20.29
CA PRO A 798 -3.71 -5.19 -19.46
C PRO A 798 -2.40 -4.89 -20.19
N ASP A 799 -1.95 -3.63 -20.11
CA ASP A 799 -0.76 -3.10 -20.78
C ASP A 799 -0.88 -2.88 -22.30
N ALA A 800 -2.05 -3.09 -22.91
CA ALA A 800 -2.32 -2.70 -24.30
C ALA A 800 -2.93 -1.30 -24.40
N ASN A 801 -2.48 -0.52 -25.38
CA ASN A 801 -3.19 0.68 -25.83
C ASN A 801 -4.48 0.30 -26.57
N TYR A 802 -5.20 1.29 -27.09
CA TYR A 802 -6.35 1.06 -27.96
C TYR A 802 -6.00 0.07 -29.09
N LEU A 803 -6.82 -0.96 -29.25
CA LEU A 803 -6.58 -1.99 -30.23
C LEU A 803 -6.86 -1.48 -31.64
N THR A 804 -5.95 -1.77 -32.57
CA THR A 804 -6.13 -1.45 -34.00
C THR A 804 -6.85 -2.55 -34.77
N GLU A 805 -7.08 -3.69 -34.13
CA GLU A 805 -7.82 -4.83 -34.66
C GLU A 805 -8.52 -5.57 -33.52
N ASP A 806 -9.53 -6.38 -33.86
CA ASP A 806 -10.20 -7.24 -32.88
C ASP A 806 -9.21 -8.28 -32.34
N GLN A 807 -9.14 -8.41 -31.02
CA GLN A 807 -8.26 -9.37 -30.35
C GLN A 807 -9.06 -10.34 -29.50
N ILE A 808 -8.71 -11.63 -29.58
CA ILE A 808 -9.25 -12.66 -28.69
C ILE A 808 -8.24 -12.92 -27.57
N TRP A 809 -8.73 -12.97 -26.34
CA TRP A 809 -7.95 -13.15 -25.14
C TRP A 809 -8.55 -14.21 -24.23
N TYR A 810 -7.72 -14.95 -23.52
CA TYR A 810 -8.15 -15.98 -22.59
C TYR A 810 -7.54 -15.69 -21.24
N GLU A 811 -8.41 -15.47 -20.25
CA GLU A 811 -7.96 -15.17 -18.90
C GLU A 811 -9.05 -15.53 -17.89
N GLY A 812 -8.67 -16.27 -16.87
CA GLY A 812 -9.54 -16.60 -15.75
C GLY A 812 -8.77 -16.55 -14.44
N GLY A 813 -9.45 -16.87 -13.35
CA GLY A 813 -8.78 -17.01 -12.07
C GLY A 813 -9.53 -17.91 -11.10
N ILE A 814 -8.79 -18.42 -10.13
CA ILE A 814 -9.31 -19.22 -9.02
C ILE A 814 -8.98 -18.46 -7.75
N ILE A 815 -10.00 -18.15 -6.96
CA ILE A 815 -9.80 -17.58 -5.63
C ILE A 815 -9.41 -18.71 -4.68
N GLU A 816 -10.19 -19.79 -4.65
CA GLU A 816 -10.01 -20.91 -3.72
C GLU A 816 -10.35 -22.26 -4.39
N TRP A 817 -9.59 -23.32 -4.08
CA TRP A 817 -9.83 -24.69 -4.53
C TRP A 817 -9.67 -25.66 -3.35
N THR A 818 -10.81 -26.02 -2.76
CA THR A 818 -10.87 -26.92 -1.61
C THR A 818 -10.98 -28.39 -2.03
N VAL A 819 -10.41 -29.28 -1.21
CA VAL A 819 -10.46 -30.73 -1.37
C VAL A 819 -11.00 -31.35 -0.08
N GLU A 820 -12.08 -32.13 -0.18
CA GLU A 820 -12.66 -32.86 0.96
C GLU A 820 -11.95 -34.22 1.10
N GLY A 821 -10.99 -34.27 2.02
CA GLY A 821 -10.24 -35.47 2.38
C GLY A 821 -9.49 -35.27 3.70
N ASP A 822 -9.15 -36.37 4.36
CA ASP A 822 -8.40 -36.33 5.62
C ASP A 822 -6.98 -35.84 5.36
N VAL A 823 -6.48 -34.97 6.25
CA VAL A 823 -5.09 -34.53 6.21
C VAL A 823 -4.21 -35.71 6.69
N PRO A 824 -3.30 -36.24 5.87
CA PRO A 824 -2.40 -37.31 6.31
C PRO A 824 -1.64 -36.88 7.56
N ALA A 825 -1.57 -37.77 8.55
CA ALA A 825 -0.65 -37.59 9.65
C ALA A 825 0.78 -37.50 9.08
N PRO A 826 1.61 -36.54 9.53
CA PRO A 826 3.00 -36.51 9.11
C PRO A 826 3.65 -37.85 9.49
N PRO A 827 4.48 -38.44 8.61
CA PRO A 827 5.11 -39.71 8.89
C PRO A 827 5.98 -39.56 10.14
N THR A 828 5.76 -40.42 11.14
CA THR A 828 6.55 -40.43 12.38
C THR A 828 7.85 -41.22 12.22
N VAL A 829 8.04 -41.88 11.08
CA VAL A 829 9.23 -42.66 10.74
C VAL A 829 9.95 -42.06 9.53
N PHE A 830 11.26 -41.86 9.63
CA PHE A 830 12.14 -41.44 8.56
C PHE A 830 13.15 -42.54 8.23
N ASN A 831 13.10 -43.09 7.01
CA ASN A 831 14.03 -44.14 6.63
C ASN A 831 15.36 -43.56 6.12
N SER A 832 16.46 -44.12 6.61
CA SER A 832 17.79 -43.97 6.04
C SER A 832 18.13 -45.24 5.27
N TYR A 833 18.45 -45.12 3.99
CA TYR A 833 18.62 -46.27 3.09
C TYR A 833 20.09 -46.69 2.96
N LEU A 834 20.34 -48.00 2.95
CA LEU A 834 21.70 -48.54 2.85
C LEU A 834 22.35 -48.14 1.51
N ALA A 835 23.56 -47.59 1.59
CA ALA A 835 24.49 -47.47 0.49
C ALA A 835 25.71 -48.37 0.73
N GLU A 836 26.14 -49.09 -0.30
CA GLU A 836 27.22 -50.10 -0.17
C GLU A 836 28.59 -49.48 0.20
N GLN A 837 28.81 -48.21 -0.16
CA GLN A 837 30.11 -47.54 -0.01
C GLN A 837 29.93 -46.09 0.44
N ASP A 838 30.95 -45.57 1.13
CA ASP A 838 31.04 -44.16 1.49
C ASP A 838 31.14 -43.28 0.24
N HIS A 839 30.51 -42.10 0.31
CA HIS A 839 30.44 -41.11 -0.76
C HIS A 839 31.16 -39.82 -0.36
N ALA A 840 31.78 -39.17 -1.34
CA ALA A 840 32.30 -37.82 -1.18
C ALA A 840 31.16 -36.82 -1.41
N LEU A 841 30.98 -35.85 -0.53
CA LEU A 841 29.83 -34.94 -0.56
C LEU A 841 29.61 -34.30 -1.95
N ASP A 842 28.42 -34.53 -2.50
CA ASP A 842 27.82 -33.97 -3.70
C ASP A 842 26.33 -33.66 -3.42
N PRO A 843 25.98 -32.42 -3.02
CA PRO A 843 24.62 -32.02 -2.67
C PRO A 843 23.74 -31.82 -3.91
N ASN A 844 23.72 -32.80 -4.82
CA ASN A 844 22.90 -32.85 -6.02
C ASN A 844 21.85 -33.97 -5.85
N PRO A 845 20.54 -33.65 -5.79
CA PRO A 845 19.49 -34.65 -5.60
C PRO A 845 19.37 -35.66 -6.75
N ASP A 846 19.91 -35.34 -7.92
CA ASP A 846 19.87 -36.19 -9.12
C ASP A 846 21.14 -37.04 -9.29
N SER A 847 22.11 -36.93 -8.38
CA SER A 847 23.33 -37.75 -8.39
C SER A 847 22.99 -39.24 -8.23
N ASP A 848 23.88 -40.13 -8.70
CA ASP A 848 23.67 -41.58 -8.55
C ASP A 848 23.51 -42.00 -7.08
N PHE A 849 24.08 -41.23 -6.16
CA PHE A 849 23.94 -41.47 -4.73
C PHE A 849 22.58 -41.03 -4.17
N TRP A 850 21.91 -40.01 -4.71
CA TRP A 850 20.65 -39.48 -4.16
C TRP A 850 19.40 -39.79 -4.99
N ARG A 851 19.57 -40.14 -6.26
CA ARG A 851 18.46 -40.42 -7.18
C ARG A 851 17.58 -41.55 -6.69
N GLY A 852 16.27 -41.33 -6.69
CA GLY A 852 15.25 -42.32 -6.30
C GLY A 852 15.15 -42.59 -4.80
N VAL A 853 15.93 -41.90 -3.96
CA VAL A 853 15.80 -41.99 -2.50
C VAL A 853 14.58 -41.19 -2.05
N LYS A 854 13.67 -41.82 -1.31
CA LYS A 854 12.50 -41.14 -0.75
C LYS A 854 12.90 -40.33 0.49
N GLY A 855 12.53 -39.06 0.52
CA GLY A 855 12.72 -38.19 1.68
C GLY A 855 11.47 -38.03 2.54
N VAL A 856 11.64 -37.34 3.67
CA VAL A 856 10.54 -36.75 4.44
C VAL A 856 10.38 -35.29 4.06
N ILE A 857 9.14 -34.80 4.19
CA ILE A 857 8.77 -33.44 3.87
C ILE A 857 8.62 -32.63 5.15
N LEU A 858 9.16 -31.41 5.11
CA LEU A 858 8.90 -30.36 6.10
C LEU A 858 7.95 -29.36 5.42
N ASP A 859 6.69 -29.37 5.84
CA ASP A 859 5.61 -28.55 5.28
C ASP A 859 4.76 -27.88 6.36
N ARG A 860 5.19 -27.98 7.63
CA ARG A 860 4.53 -27.39 8.78
C ARG A 860 5.53 -26.60 9.58
N ASN A 861 5.09 -25.47 10.14
CA ASN A 861 5.85 -24.72 11.11
C ASN A 861 5.96 -25.49 12.44
N ILE A 862 6.79 -24.99 13.35
CA ILE A 862 7.04 -25.61 14.67
C ILE A 862 5.77 -25.73 15.54
N LEU A 863 4.74 -24.91 15.30
CA LEU A 863 3.45 -24.97 15.98
C LEU A 863 2.50 -26.02 15.36
N GLY A 864 2.81 -26.54 14.18
CA GLY A 864 2.03 -27.55 13.47
C GLY A 864 1.09 -27.00 12.39
N ASP A 865 1.20 -25.70 12.08
CA ASP A 865 0.45 -25.07 10.99
C ASP A 865 1.19 -25.23 9.66
N PRO A 866 0.50 -25.44 8.53
CA PRO A 866 1.10 -25.61 7.22
C PRO A 866 1.85 -24.36 6.82
N ASP A 867 2.99 -24.56 6.17
CA ASP A 867 3.82 -23.51 5.64
C ASP A 867 4.47 -24.05 4.36
N ALA A 868 3.70 -23.99 3.28
CA ALA A 868 4.09 -24.51 1.97
C ALA A 868 5.12 -23.61 1.26
N VAL A 869 5.33 -22.37 1.75
CA VAL A 869 6.15 -21.34 1.08
C VAL A 869 7.60 -21.79 0.91
N ILE A 870 8.14 -22.48 1.92
CA ILE A 870 9.50 -23.03 1.91
C ILE A 870 9.49 -24.55 2.12
N ARG A 871 8.45 -25.23 1.61
CA ARG A 871 8.29 -26.69 1.70
C ARG A 871 9.60 -27.39 1.33
N SER A 872 10.21 -28.03 2.31
CA SER A 872 11.56 -28.58 2.21
C SER A 872 11.54 -30.11 2.22
N GLU A 873 12.57 -30.72 1.65
CA GLU A 873 12.74 -32.18 1.67
C GLU A 873 14.06 -32.54 2.37
N ALA A 874 14.03 -33.61 3.16
CA ALA A 874 15.22 -34.25 3.71
C ALA A 874 15.27 -35.73 3.31
N ARG A 875 16.38 -36.16 2.70
CA ARG A 875 16.66 -37.56 2.35
C ARG A 875 17.80 -38.09 3.21
N SER A 876 17.81 -39.40 3.47
CA SER A 876 18.91 -40.00 4.23
C SER A 876 19.39 -41.32 3.65
N ARG A 877 20.71 -41.54 3.76
CA ARG A 877 21.37 -42.81 3.49
C ARG A 877 22.35 -43.16 4.60
N TRP A 878 22.65 -44.44 4.77
CA TRP A 878 23.66 -44.90 5.73
C TRP A 878 24.61 -45.90 5.07
N THR A 879 25.84 -45.96 5.57
CA THR A 879 26.86 -46.94 5.20
C THR A 879 27.35 -47.64 6.45
N LYS A 880 28.34 -48.53 6.31
CA LYS A 880 29.01 -49.13 7.47
C LYS A 880 29.60 -48.10 8.44
N ASN A 881 29.99 -46.91 7.95
CA ASN A 881 30.77 -45.95 8.72
C ASN A 881 30.01 -44.63 8.99
N ASN A 882 29.11 -44.22 8.10
CA ASN A 882 28.57 -42.87 8.08
C ASN A 882 27.06 -42.84 7.87
N LEU A 883 26.45 -41.78 8.36
CA LEU A 883 25.08 -41.39 8.11
C LEU A 883 25.08 -40.11 7.26
N TYR A 884 24.33 -40.11 6.17
CA TYR A 884 24.24 -39.03 5.21
C TYR A 884 22.84 -38.42 5.23
N PHE A 885 22.78 -37.11 5.08
CA PHE A 885 21.54 -36.37 4.87
C PHE A 885 21.71 -35.41 3.69
N LEU A 886 20.72 -35.40 2.81
CA LEU A 886 20.55 -34.37 1.79
C LEU A 886 19.35 -33.53 2.15
N PHE A 887 19.54 -32.21 2.18
CA PHE A 887 18.51 -31.23 2.38
C PHE A 887 18.28 -30.44 1.11
N GLN A 888 17.02 -30.23 0.78
CA GLN A 888 16.58 -29.36 -0.30
C GLN A 888 15.67 -28.28 0.28
N GLY A 889 16.16 -27.03 0.27
CA GLY A 889 15.46 -25.88 0.83
C GLY A 889 15.14 -24.84 -0.23
N PRO A 890 13.90 -24.79 -0.76
CA PRO A 890 13.42 -23.63 -1.49
C PRO A 890 13.51 -22.37 -0.64
N TYR A 891 13.79 -21.22 -1.27
CA TYR A 891 13.91 -19.96 -0.57
C TYR A 891 13.29 -18.80 -1.35
N GLN A 892 12.78 -17.80 -0.61
CA GLN A 892 12.29 -16.55 -1.19
C GLN A 892 13.42 -15.51 -1.25
N ALA A 893 14.12 -15.37 -0.13
CA ALA A 893 15.37 -14.63 0.03
C ALA A 893 16.16 -15.27 1.16
N LEU A 894 17.48 -15.34 1.01
CA LEU A 894 18.36 -15.93 2.01
C LEU A 894 18.84 -14.86 3.00
N ASN A 895 18.66 -15.08 4.30
CA ASN A 895 19.41 -14.35 5.33
C ASN A 895 20.72 -15.08 5.61
N LEU A 896 21.75 -14.64 4.90
CA LEU A 896 23.08 -15.23 4.94
C LEU A 896 23.95 -14.54 6.00
N LYS A 897 24.85 -15.32 6.59
CA LYS A 897 25.80 -14.77 7.55
C LYS A 897 26.83 -13.90 6.82
N PRO A 898 27.10 -12.67 7.28
CA PRO A 898 28.23 -11.90 6.78
C PRO A 898 29.55 -12.60 7.11
N ASP A 899 30.45 -12.64 6.13
CA ASP A 899 31.78 -13.25 6.24
C ASP A 899 31.73 -14.71 6.75
N PRO A 900 31.21 -15.65 5.94
CA PRO A 900 31.04 -17.03 6.34
C PRO A 900 32.39 -17.72 6.57
N VAL A 901 32.45 -18.59 7.59
CA VAL A 901 33.65 -19.40 7.87
C VAL A 901 33.26 -20.87 7.87
N THR A 902 33.68 -21.60 6.84
CA THR A 902 33.29 -23.00 6.60
C THR A 902 34.30 -24.02 7.14
N THR A 903 35.41 -23.57 7.73
CA THR A 903 36.49 -24.44 8.24
C THR A 903 36.40 -24.73 9.73
N LYS A 904 35.39 -24.19 10.43
CA LYS A 904 35.13 -24.41 11.86
C LYS A 904 33.65 -24.17 12.15
N GLU A 905 33.19 -24.63 13.31
CA GLU A 905 31.83 -24.41 13.78
C GLU A 905 31.47 -22.92 13.89
N THR A 906 30.20 -22.62 13.60
CA THR A 906 29.60 -21.29 13.72
C THR A 906 28.53 -21.31 14.81
N GLU A 907 28.83 -20.70 15.95
CA GLU A 907 27.83 -20.50 17.01
C GLU A 907 26.70 -19.60 16.53
N LYS A 908 25.48 -19.87 17.02
CA LYS A 908 24.27 -19.10 16.70
C LYS A 908 23.92 -19.11 15.22
N LEU A 909 24.19 -20.22 14.53
CA LEU A 909 23.89 -20.35 13.11
C LEU A 909 22.38 -20.24 12.83
N TRP A 910 21.54 -20.66 13.79
CA TRP A 910 20.08 -20.44 13.82
C TRP A 910 19.60 -18.98 13.71
N LEU A 911 20.48 -17.97 13.81
CA LEU A 911 20.13 -16.57 13.52
C LEU A 911 20.07 -16.29 12.01
N PHE A 912 20.56 -17.21 11.20
CA PHE A 912 20.62 -17.16 9.75
C PHE A 912 19.77 -18.30 9.16
N ASP A 913 19.75 -18.39 7.85
CA ASP A 913 19.13 -19.51 7.16
C ASP A 913 19.93 -20.80 7.37
N ASP A 914 19.28 -21.87 7.82
CA ASP A 914 19.89 -23.19 8.00
C ASP A 914 18.87 -24.35 7.96
N PHE A 915 19.40 -25.58 7.96
CA PHE A 915 18.69 -26.77 8.44
C PHE A 915 19.30 -27.23 9.76
N GLU A 916 18.44 -27.64 10.69
CA GLU A 916 18.85 -28.24 11.96
C GLU A 916 18.38 -29.69 12.01
N LEU A 917 19.27 -30.60 12.40
CA LEU A 917 19.03 -32.03 12.59
C LEU A 917 19.33 -32.41 14.03
N TYR A 918 18.37 -33.08 14.67
CA TYR A 918 18.46 -33.56 16.03
C TYR A 918 18.47 -35.07 16.02
N LEU A 919 19.45 -35.72 16.66
CA LEU A 919 19.58 -37.19 16.67
C LEU A 919 19.90 -37.73 18.07
N GLY A 920 19.07 -38.64 18.58
CA GLY A 920 19.29 -39.32 19.85
C GLY A 920 19.23 -40.83 19.72
N CYS A 921 20.29 -41.54 20.09
CA CYS A 921 20.34 -43.01 20.11
C CYS A 921 19.96 -43.61 21.48
N ASN A 922 19.91 -42.80 22.53
CA ASN A 922 19.52 -43.23 23.87
C ASN A 922 18.01 -43.11 24.07
N PHE A 923 17.33 -44.24 24.19
CA PHE A 923 15.88 -44.31 24.42
C PHE A 923 15.51 -44.34 25.91
N GLU A 924 16.47 -44.62 26.79
CA GLU A 924 16.28 -44.61 28.25
C GLU A 924 16.38 -43.21 28.83
N ASN A 925 17.33 -42.40 28.34
CA ASN A 925 17.44 -40.99 28.65
C ASN A 925 17.22 -40.15 27.40
N ILE A 926 15.97 -39.73 27.22
CA ILE A 926 15.55 -39.06 26.00
C ILE A 926 16.11 -37.64 25.85
N ASN A 927 16.56 -37.03 26.94
CA ASN A 927 17.04 -35.65 26.97
C ASN A 927 18.46 -35.49 26.42
N LEU A 928 19.14 -36.60 26.14
CA LEU A 928 20.46 -36.63 25.52
C LEU A 928 20.35 -36.89 24.02
N TYR A 929 20.84 -35.95 23.21
CA TYR A 929 20.87 -36.04 21.75
C TYR A 929 21.92 -35.09 21.17
N GLY A 930 22.33 -35.32 19.92
CA GLY A 930 23.16 -34.40 19.15
C GLY A 930 22.30 -33.42 18.35
N GLU A 931 22.84 -32.21 18.15
CA GLU A 931 22.30 -31.17 17.29
C GLU A 931 23.31 -30.80 16.21
N TYR A 932 22.86 -30.86 14.96
CA TYR A 932 23.69 -30.67 13.78
C TYR A 932 23.05 -29.64 12.87
N GLN A 933 23.76 -28.56 12.55
CA GLN A 933 23.23 -27.50 11.69
C GLN A 933 24.07 -27.34 10.42
N ILE A 934 23.44 -26.92 9.33
CA ILE A 934 24.10 -26.62 8.04
C ILE A 934 23.46 -25.39 7.39
N SER A 935 24.27 -24.44 6.92
CA SER A 935 23.81 -23.23 6.22
C SER A 935 23.87 -23.36 4.69
N PRO A 936 23.18 -22.47 3.93
CA PRO A 936 23.33 -22.36 2.48
C PRO A 936 24.76 -22.08 2.01
N GLN A 937 25.59 -21.46 2.86
CA GLN A 937 26.98 -21.12 2.56
C GLN A 937 27.96 -22.21 3.03
N GLY A 938 27.47 -23.29 3.66
CA GLY A 938 28.28 -24.42 4.12
C GLY A 938 28.95 -24.21 5.48
N GLU A 939 28.50 -23.25 6.28
CA GLU A 939 28.81 -23.25 7.71
C GLU A 939 28.02 -24.34 8.43
N TYR A 940 28.49 -24.72 9.62
CA TYR A 940 27.90 -25.80 10.38
C TYR A 940 28.02 -25.58 11.89
N LEU A 941 27.19 -26.31 12.63
CA LEU A 941 27.22 -26.46 14.08
C LEU A 941 27.10 -27.95 14.44
N ASP A 942 27.79 -28.38 15.49
CA ASP A 942 27.85 -29.78 15.94
C ASP A 942 27.92 -29.81 17.48
N ASN A 943 26.77 -30.00 18.13
CA ASN A 943 26.66 -29.89 19.58
C ASN A 943 26.06 -31.15 20.21
N ASP A 944 26.46 -31.43 21.45
CA ASP A 944 25.73 -32.36 22.30
C ASP A 944 24.74 -31.59 23.20
N ILE A 945 23.56 -32.18 23.41
CA ILE A 945 22.48 -31.53 24.14
C ILE A 945 22.03 -32.42 25.29
N ASP A 946 21.99 -31.83 26.48
CA ASP A 946 21.15 -32.26 27.60
C ASP A 946 20.01 -31.25 27.79
N ALA A 947 18.78 -31.68 27.50
CA ALA A 947 17.57 -30.86 27.60
C ALA A 947 17.05 -30.66 29.04
N THR A 948 17.61 -31.34 30.05
CA THR A 948 17.21 -31.18 31.46
C THR A 948 17.90 -30.02 32.16
N VAL A 949 19.02 -29.55 31.61
CA VAL A 949 19.79 -28.44 32.16
C VAL A 949 19.09 -27.13 31.82
N GLN A 950 18.63 -26.41 32.83
CA GLN A 950 17.98 -25.11 32.66
C GLN A 950 19.05 -24.05 32.34
N ARG A 951 19.05 -23.54 31.10
CA ARG A 951 20.12 -22.65 30.62
C ARG A 951 19.68 -21.18 30.65
N PRO A 952 20.52 -20.24 31.13
CA PRO A 952 20.24 -18.82 31.07
C PRO A 952 20.50 -18.28 29.66
N GLY A 953 19.60 -18.58 28.72
CA GLY A 953 19.63 -18.03 27.35
C GLY A 953 20.23 -18.93 26.27
N TRP A 954 20.06 -18.50 25.02
CA TRP A 954 20.48 -19.18 23.80
C TRP A 954 22.01 -19.13 23.62
N GLY A 955 22.70 -20.28 23.66
CA GLY A 955 24.13 -20.38 23.27
C GLY A 955 25.16 -20.83 24.31
N GLU A 956 24.81 -21.67 25.29
CA GLU A 956 25.78 -22.35 26.19
C GLU A 956 25.69 -23.88 26.02
N GLU A 957 25.89 -24.36 24.79
CA GLU A 957 26.00 -25.79 24.47
C GLU A 957 27.44 -26.27 24.64
N HIS A 958 27.62 -27.50 25.12
CA HIS A 958 28.96 -28.08 25.20
C HIS A 958 29.42 -28.32 23.76
N ARG A 959 30.43 -27.56 23.33
CA ARG A 959 31.05 -27.76 22.02
C ARG A 959 31.57 -29.19 21.93
N TRP A 960 30.88 -29.99 21.14
CA TRP A 960 31.22 -31.36 20.81
C TRP A 960 31.75 -31.39 19.37
N ASN A 961 32.28 -32.52 18.93
CA ASN A 961 32.74 -32.69 17.57
C ASN A 961 32.55 -34.16 17.21
N SER A 962 31.51 -34.44 16.44
CA SER A 962 31.21 -35.77 15.91
C SER A 962 32.13 -36.15 14.75
N GLY A 963 32.87 -35.20 14.18
CA GLY A 963 33.60 -35.33 12.92
C GLY A 963 32.72 -35.09 11.69
N MET A 964 31.58 -34.44 11.87
CA MET A 964 30.65 -34.10 10.79
C MET A 964 31.33 -33.31 9.67
N LYS A 965 30.92 -33.59 8.43
CA LYS A 965 31.31 -32.83 7.24
C LYS A 965 30.08 -32.32 6.53
N VAL A 966 30.16 -31.11 5.96
CA VAL A 966 29.07 -30.48 5.22
C VAL A 966 29.53 -29.95 3.87
N LYS A 967 28.60 -29.85 2.92
CA LYS A 967 28.79 -29.13 1.64
C LYS A 967 27.44 -28.59 1.18
N SER A 968 27.42 -27.34 0.74
CA SER A 968 26.20 -26.67 0.27
C SER A 968 26.39 -26.06 -1.12
N ILE A 969 25.29 -25.96 -1.89
CA ILE A 969 25.21 -25.28 -3.19
C ILE A 969 23.93 -24.44 -3.22
N ILE A 970 24.03 -23.18 -3.66
CA ILE A 970 22.87 -22.31 -3.90
C ILE A 970 22.60 -22.32 -5.41
N ASP A 971 21.40 -22.75 -5.79
CA ASP A 971 20.88 -22.66 -7.16
C ASP A 971 19.98 -21.42 -7.26
N GLU A 972 20.59 -20.30 -7.71
CA GLU A 972 19.91 -19.01 -7.77
C GLU A 972 18.78 -18.95 -8.79
N GLU A 973 18.85 -19.79 -9.84
CA GLU A 973 17.87 -19.87 -10.92
C GLU A 973 16.61 -20.57 -10.41
N LYS A 974 16.76 -21.71 -9.74
CA LYS A 974 15.64 -22.46 -9.17
C LYS A 974 15.14 -21.90 -7.84
N LYS A 975 15.86 -20.96 -7.23
CA LYS A 975 15.60 -20.45 -5.86
C LYS A 975 15.54 -21.58 -4.84
N ILE A 976 16.49 -22.50 -4.95
CA ILE A 976 16.67 -23.63 -4.04
C ILE A 976 18.13 -23.66 -3.60
N TRP A 977 18.38 -24.00 -2.35
CA TRP A 977 19.71 -24.39 -1.92
C TRP A 977 19.70 -25.85 -1.46
N TYR A 978 20.82 -26.51 -1.70
CA TYR A 978 21.05 -27.89 -1.36
C TYR A 978 22.17 -27.97 -0.35
N GLY A 979 21.97 -28.77 0.70
CA GLY A 979 22.98 -29.04 1.71
C GLY A 979 23.13 -30.54 1.90
N GLU A 980 24.36 -31.04 1.91
CA GLU A 980 24.65 -32.43 2.26
C GLU A 980 25.52 -32.49 3.50
N MET A 981 25.14 -33.36 4.41
CA MET A 981 25.76 -33.58 5.71
C MET A 981 26.15 -35.05 5.85
N CYS A 982 27.37 -35.32 6.34
CA CYS A 982 27.87 -36.65 6.64
C CYS A 982 28.34 -36.71 8.09
N ILE A 983 27.74 -37.58 8.89
CA ILE A 983 28.03 -37.78 10.32
C ILE A 983 28.63 -39.18 10.53
N PRO A 984 29.81 -39.31 11.14
CA PRO A 984 30.36 -40.60 11.52
C PRO A 984 29.47 -41.34 12.52
N LEU A 985 28.98 -42.53 12.17
CA LEU A 985 28.05 -43.31 13.01
C LEU A 985 28.65 -43.67 14.37
N ALA A 986 29.96 -43.97 14.40
CA ALA A 986 30.67 -44.31 15.64
C ALA A 986 30.75 -43.16 16.65
N ALA A 987 30.54 -41.91 16.21
CA ALA A 987 30.47 -40.76 17.11
C ALA A 987 29.11 -40.64 17.80
N ILE A 988 28.02 -41.04 17.11
CA ILE A 988 26.64 -40.85 17.57
C ILE A 988 26.02 -42.12 18.18
N ASP A 989 26.52 -43.31 17.86
CA ASP A 989 26.01 -44.58 18.36
C ASP A 989 27.13 -45.59 18.55
N LYS A 990 27.13 -46.25 19.71
CA LYS A 990 28.11 -47.30 20.05
C LYS A 990 27.73 -48.66 19.44
N ARG A 991 26.47 -48.83 18.98
CA ARG A 991 26.00 -50.04 18.32
C ARG A 991 26.64 -50.17 16.93
N THR A 992 26.84 -51.39 16.47
CA THR A 992 27.23 -51.63 15.08
C THR A 992 26.09 -51.21 14.14
N PRO A 993 26.34 -50.40 13.10
CA PRO A 993 25.32 -50.04 12.12
C PRO A 993 24.73 -51.28 11.44
N ALA A 994 23.42 -51.42 11.53
CA ALA A 994 22.67 -52.53 10.95
C ALA A 994 21.25 -52.08 10.60
N GLU A 995 20.64 -52.77 9.63
CA GLU A 995 19.21 -52.64 9.36
C GLU A 995 18.40 -52.87 10.63
N GLY A 996 17.42 -52.01 10.87
CA GLY A 996 16.60 -52.02 12.07
C GLY A 996 17.12 -51.16 13.22
N ASN A 997 18.35 -50.62 13.15
CA ASN A 997 18.79 -49.63 14.14
C ASN A 997 17.91 -48.37 14.04
N GLU A 998 17.50 -47.88 15.21
CA GLU A 998 16.61 -46.72 15.34
C GLU A 998 17.28 -45.59 16.12
N PHE A 999 16.91 -44.37 15.74
CA PHE A 999 17.31 -43.11 16.35
C PHE A 999 16.06 -42.26 16.56
N ARG A 1000 15.98 -41.54 17.67
CA ARG A 1000 15.00 -40.45 17.80
C ARG A 1000 15.52 -39.28 16.99
N ALA A 1001 14.69 -38.72 16.12
CA ALA A 1001 15.11 -37.68 15.20
C ALA A 1001 14.10 -36.54 15.07
N ASN A 1002 14.61 -35.33 14.82
CA ASN A 1002 13.79 -34.27 14.25
C ASN A 1002 14.61 -33.42 13.28
N ILE A 1003 13.93 -32.76 12.35
CA ILE A 1003 14.55 -31.90 11.35
C ILE A 1003 13.77 -30.60 11.32
N TYR A 1004 14.50 -29.49 11.30
CA TYR A 1004 13.93 -28.16 11.17
C TYR A 1004 14.57 -27.39 10.04
N ARG A 1005 13.79 -26.47 9.44
CA ARG A 1005 14.26 -25.51 8.43
C ARG A 1005 13.95 -24.12 8.93
N LEU A 1006 14.99 -23.30 9.13
CA LEU A 1006 14.81 -21.89 9.47
C LEU A 1006 15.15 -21.03 8.27
N GLN A 1007 14.22 -20.15 7.90
CA GLN A 1007 14.47 -19.09 6.94
C GLN A 1007 14.00 -17.77 7.53
N THR A 1008 14.90 -16.79 7.53
CA THR A 1008 14.54 -15.41 7.82
C THR A 1008 14.60 -14.68 6.50
N ALA A 1009 13.48 -14.28 5.91
CA ALA A 1009 13.49 -13.73 4.55
C ALA A 1009 13.94 -12.25 4.50
N GLY A 1010 15.02 -11.87 5.19
CA GLY A 1010 15.53 -10.50 5.32
C GLY A 1010 14.81 -9.67 6.40
N GLU A 1011 15.26 -8.42 6.62
CA GLU A 1011 14.65 -7.49 7.58
C GLU A 1011 13.14 -7.32 7.32
N GLY A 1012 12.33 -7.60 8.34
CA GLY A 1012 10.89 -7.41 8.28
C GLY A 1012 10.06 -8.38 7.45
N ARG A 1013 10.51 -9.64 7.30
CA ARG A 1013 9.69 -10.72 6.75
C ARG A 1013 9.41 -11.81 7.78
N LYS A 1014 8.31 -12.56 7.56
CA LYS A 1014 7.92 -13.72 8.38
C LYS A 1014 9.09 -14.69 8.48
N ARG A 1015 9.51 -15.02 9.71
CA ARG A 1015 10.47 -16.09 9.95
C ARG A 1015 9.74 -17.42 9.76
N HIS A 1016 10.16 -18.19 8.77
CA HIS A 1016 9.66 -19.54 8.58
C HIS A 1016 10.51 -20.49 9.43
N PHE A 1017 9.83 -21.31 10.24
CA PHE A 1017 10.48 -22.28 11.11
C PHE A 1017 9.76 -23.62 10.95
N LEU A 1018 10.11 -24.36 9.90
CA LEU A 1018 9.49 -25.64 9.61
C LEU A 1018 10.02 -26.73 10.52
N ALA A 1019 9.18 -27.72 10.78
CA ALA A 1019 9.50 -28.91 11.54
C ALA A 1019 8.97 -30.15 10.81
N TRP A 1020 9.79 -31.21 10.73
CA TRP A 1020 9.30 -32.53 10.31
C TRP A 1020 8.33 -33.10 11.36
N GLN A 1021 8.67 -32.98 12.65
CA GLN A 1021 7.78 -33.26 13.77
C GLN A 1021 7.54 -31.99 14.60
N PRO A 1022 6.43 -31.27 14.37
CA PRO A 1022 6.12 -30.05 15.11
C PRO A 1022 6.02 -30.28 16.63
N THR A 1023 6.57 -29.36 17.42
CA THR A 1023 6.56 -29.47 18.87
C THR A 1023 5.26 -28.89 19.47
N GLY A 1024 4.59 -27.99 18.74
CA GLY A 1024 3.38 -27.27 19.18
C GLY A 1024 3.69 -26.00 19.97
N GLU A 1025 4.97 -25.64 20.10
CA GLU A 1025 5.45 -24.46 20.82
C GLU A 1025 6.75 -23.96 20.17
N TRP A 1026 7.13 -22.70 20.39
CA TRP A 1026 8.33 -22.12 19.77
C TRP A 1026 9.62 -22.56 20.50
N ASN A 1027 9.86 -23.87 20.54
CA ASN A 1027 11.03 -24.49 21.15
C ASN A 1027 11.32 -25.84 20.47
N PRO A 1028 12.46 -26.00 19.76
CA PRO A 1028 12.82 -27.25 19.07
C PRO A 1028 13.34 -28.33 20.02
N HIS A 1029 13.79 -27.99 21.24
CA HIS A 1029 14.38 -28.90 22.23
C HIS A 1029 13.32 -29.68 23.02
N LYS A 1030 12.40 -30.35 22.31
CA LYS A 1030 11.33 -31.18 22.89
C LYS A 1030 11.52 -32.64 22.47
N PRO A 1031 12.45 -33.38 23.11
CA PRO A 1031 12.79 -34.75 22.69
C PRO A 1031 11.62 -35.75 22.75
N LEU A 1032 10.56 -35.45 23.51
CA LEU A 1032 9.32 -36.22 23.53
C LEU A 1032 8.51 -36.13 22.23
N LYS A 1033 8.79 -35.12 21.39
CA LYS A 1033 8.11 -34.87 20.11
C LYS A 1033 8.92 -35.38 18.92
N PHE A 1034 10.11 -35.93 19.14
CA PHE A 1034 10.96 -36.45 18.06
C PHE A 1034 10.31 -37.69 17.44
N GLY A 1035 10.44 -37.81 16.12
CA GLY A 1035 10.08 -39.01 15.37
C GLY A 1035 11.16 -40.08 15.50
N THR A 1036 11.04 -41.15 14.70
CA THR A 1036 12.01 -42.24 14.66
C THR A 1036 12.67 -42.31 13.29
N MET A 1037 13.99 -42.15 13.23
CA MET A 1037 14.75 -42.48 12.03
C MET A 1037 15.22 -43.94 12.10
N LYS A 1038 15.03 -44.70 11.01
CA LYS A 1038 15.35 -46.13 10.94
C LYS A 1038 16.31 -46.45 9.81
N LEU A 1039 17.32 -47.26 10.08
CA LEU A 1039 18.22 -47.80 9.05
C LEU A 1039 17.55 -48.96 8.32
N VAL A 1040 17.43 -48.90 7.00
CA VAL A 1040 16.77 -49.93 6.17
C VAL A 1040 17.60 -50.31 4.93
N SER A 1041 17.38 -51.51 4.40
CA SER A 1041 18.17 -52.06 3.29
C SER A 1041 17.64 -51.72 1.88
N GLN A 1042 16.35 -51.40 1.70
CA GLN A 1042 15.77 -51.05 0.39
C GLN A 1042 14.78 -49.86 0.46
N PRO A 1043 14.69 -49.02 -0.62
CA PRO A 1043 13.77 -47.88 -0.81
C PRO A 1043 12.29 -48.12 -0.49
#